data_AF-A0A5D0TCY6-F1
#
_entry.id   AF-A0A5D0TCY6-F1
#
_cell.length_a   1.000
_cell.length_b   1.000
_cell.length_c   1.000
_cell.angle_alpha   90.00
_cell.angle_beta   90.00
_cell.angle_gamma   90.00
#
_symmetry.space_group_name_H-M   'P 1'
#
loop_
_entity.id
_entity.type
_entity.pdbx_description
1 polymer ?
#
loop_
_entity_poly.entity_id
_entity_poly.type
_entity_poly.pdbx_seq_one_letter_code
_entity_poly.pdbx_strand_id
1 'polypeptide(L)'
;MLGFIWRQLRGRAGRSIALLTGVLVATTGFIVLTGATTASRLQVIGTVERDSAAAYDVLVRPKGSRTAQEAARGRVQPNYLSGLFGGISPAQYRQVAAVDGVEVAAPIAMLGHSIRWVPVEVDLTAAVDRDADRQVIRIDPTFSAERGLSRAAARPHYVYVTRNEVAQPVGPIDSLTGPVPHTNGRSYPLAHCDGAVSGGALEILPDGRTEPICGIPQPVGAPGSSRSELENTGFWTFQLRPDGRFADVEMAYDGEVPTGTFRPRVRDRLTVAISAHVPFLLAAVDPPAEERLVGLGGAVVQGRALRPDDLPTDVPGLQNRQFPVLATSRPYVDGDISVTFTRLHPERVAGLPEAAVGRALATAEAIPAGSARLDVAAAQDAQLAEALRDGGSCCLGELRSVLQAGPPGYQELPDGTLRARAVEPDPTVYGQARDRDVPVPWLGADPSFRTLHRLETRGLGGRKMPGWQPVGVFDPERLTRFGDLSRVPLETYEPPTAEGADEPSRTALGDQPLFPGGNPAGYLSTPPFLLTNLESLPKLLEGAPREQRDAPISAVRVRVEDVDGYSERSAERVRLVAEQIAEATGLDVDITLGSSPAPQTVELPAGSFGRPELRLTENWSALGVGSVIVQAVDRKSVLLFLLVLVVCALFLGNAVTAAVRDRRSELALLACLGWSARRISVLVLGEVAALGLVAGLLSVALATPISAALGIDVGWWRALLAVPVALLLALVAGLTPALRASRAHPAAALRPAVAAIRRGTRPRTLFQLALTNLARTPGRTLLGAGALAIGVAALTLVGTVSYAFRGAVVGSLLGDAISLDVRGADLIAAAATMLLGAAAVADVIYLGVRDRAAELATLRAIGWTDGALARLIAYEALALGALGAGSGALLGLLGAVGLIGALPAGLLLVAGVTAVAGIIVSGLAALLPAALLRRLPAARLLAEE
;
A
#
# COMPACT_ATOMS: atom_id res chain seq x y z
N MET A 1 15.74 4.79 65.88
CA MET A 1 15.75 5.50 64.58
C MET A 1 14.34 5.78 64.07
N LEU A 2 13.51 4.76 63.78
CA LEU A 2 12.15 4.94 63.23
C LEU A 2 11.24 5.86 64.06
N GLY A 3 11.18 5.70 65.39
CA GLY A 3 10.39 6.59 66.25
C GLY A 3 10.85 8.05 66.27
N PHE A 4 12.14 8.30 65.98
CA PHE A 4 12.69 9.65 65.89
C PHE A 4 12.33 10.31 64.54
N ILE A 5 12.45 9.56 63.45
CA ILE A 5 12.00 9.94 62.09
C ILE A 5 10.52 10.36 62.13
N TRP A 6 9.67 9.53 62.74
CA TRP A 6 8.23 9.79 62.81
C TRP A 6 7.87 11.06 63.60
N ARG A 7 8.54 11.31 64.74
CA ARG A 7 8.35 12.53 65.52
C ARG A 7 8.82 13.78 64.77
N GLN A 8 9.91 13.70 64.01
CA GLN A 8 10.40 14.82 63.20
C GLN A 8 9.45 15.17 62.05
N LEU A 9 8.92 14.16 61.35
CA LEU A 9 7.93 14.36 60.29
C LEU A 9 6.67 15.06 60.81
N ARG A 10 6.22 14.70 62.02
CA ARG A 10 4.99 15.26 62.62
C ARG A 10 5.19 16.66 63.22
N GLY A 11 6.35 16.92 63.84
CA GLY A 11 6.65 18.22 64.47
C GLY A 11 6.81 19.38 63.48
N ARG A 12 6.94 19.11 62.17
CA ARG A 12 7.16 20.12 61.12
C ARG A 12 6.36 19.85 59.86
N ALA A 13 5.07 19.62 60.05
CA ALA A 13 4.11 19.26 59.01
C ALA A 13 4.25 20.11 57.73
N GLY A 14 4.37 21.44 57.82
CA GLY A 14 4.45 22.31 56.63
C GLY A 14 5.62 22.00 55.68
N ARG A 15 6.78 21.59 56.19
CA ARG A 15 7.97 21.28 55.36
C ARG A 15 7.94 19.86 54.84
N SER A 16 7.50 18.91 55.68
CA SER A 16 7.27 17.52 55.26
C SER A 16 6.20 17.43 54.20
N ILE A 17 5.15 18.26 54.27
CA ILE A 17 4.12 18.39 53.24
C ILE A 17 4.72 18.93 51.94
N ALA A 18 5.52 20.01 51.97
CA ALA A 18 6.13 20.55 50.75
C ALA A 18 7.04 19.52 50.04
N LEU A 19 7.85 18.78 50.80
CA LEU A 19 8.68 17.71 50.22
C LEU A 19 7.81 16.56 49.69
N LEU A 20 6.79 16.14 50.44
CA LEU A 20 5.85 15.10 50.03
C LEU A 20 5.13 15.50 48.74
N THR A 21 4.67 16.74 48.61
CA THR A 21 4.04 17.27 47.39
C THR A 21 5.01 17.25 46.22
N GLY A 22 6.26 17.68 46.42
CA GLY A 22 7.29 17.61 45.37
C GLY A 22 7.56 16.18 44.90
N VAL A 23 7.70 15.23 45.84
CA VAL A 23 7.87 13.81 45.51
C VAL A 23 6.63 13.28 44.79
N LEU A 24 5.44 13.60 45.29
CA LEU A 24 4.17 13.15 44.74
C LEU A 24 3.94 13.65 43.31
N VAL A 25 4.27 14.91 43.02
CA VAL A 25 4.18 15.48 41.66
C VAL A 25 5.17 14.77 40.73
N ALA A 26 6.40 14.52 41.16
CA ALA A 26 7.39 13.82 40.36
C ALA A 26 6.99 12.37 40.09
N THR A 27 6.52 11.64 41.10
CA THR A 27 6.12 10.23 40.95
C THR A 27 4.84 10.08 40.16
N THR A 28 3.81 10.90 40.43
CA THR A 28 2.55 10.88 39.67
C THR A 28 2.80 11.28 38.22
N GLY A 29 3.59 12.33 37.98
CA GLY A 29 4.01 12.75 36.64
C GLY A 29 4.72 11.62 35.90
N PHE A 30 5.70 10.97 36.53
CA PHE A 30 6.41 9.83 35.96
C PHE A 30 5.46 8.68 35.57
N ILE A 31 4.51 8.31 36.43
CA ILE A 31 3.54 7.23 36.16
C ILE A 31 2.65 7.56 34.97
N VAL A 32 2.05 8.76 34.98
CA VAL A 32 1.12 9.19 33.93
C VAL A 32 1.85 9.31 32.59
N LEU A 33 3.05 9.88 32.59
CA LEU A 33 3.89 10.05 31.40
C LEU A 33 4.32 8.69 30.82
N THR A 34 4.80 7.79 31.67
CA THR A 34 5.20 6.44 31.26
C THR A 34 3.99 5.62 30.79
N GLY A 35 2.84 5.79 31.45
CA GLY A 35 1.57 5.17 31.06
C GLY A 35 1.14 5.63 29.68
N ALA A 36 1.18 6.95 29.41
CA ALA A 36 0.86 7.53 28.12
C ALA A 36 1.78 7.03 27.00
N THR A 37 3.10 7.03 27.21
CA THR A 37 4.07 6.53 26.20
C THR A 37 3.89 5.04 25.93
N THR A 38 3.59 4.25 26.97
CA THR A 38 3.39 2.80 26.84
C THR A 38 2.07 2.49 26.13
N ALA A 39 0.98 3.20 26.46
CA ALA A 39 -0.31 3.05 25.81
C ALA A 39 -0.22 3.42 24.33
N SER A 40 0.44 4.54 24.00
CA SER A 40 0.73 4.93 22.61
C SER A 40 1.52 3.85 21.88
N ARG A 41 2.61 3.35 22.46
CA ARG A 41 3.40 2.25 21.89
C ARG A 41 2.55 1.00 21.63
N LEU A 42 1.74 0.57 22.59
CA LEU A 42 0.90 -0.63 22.45
C LEU A 42 -0.22 -0.44 21.42
N GLN A 43 -0.79 0.76 21.32
CA GLN A 43 -1.78 1.08 20.29
C GLN A 43 -1.16 1.02 18.90
N VAL A 44 0.06 1.56 18.71
CA VAL A 44 0.78 1.47 17.43
C VAL A 44 1.06 0.02 17.06
N ILE A 45 1.65 -0.74 18.00
CA ILE A 45 1.95 -2.15 17.77
C ILE A 45 0.67 -2.91 17.45
N GLY A 46 -0.43 -2.68 18.18
CA GLY A 46 -1.71 -3.33 17.94
C GLY A 46 -2.41 -2.91 16.64
N THR A 47 -2.17 -1.70 16.12
CA THR A 47 -2.65 -1.29 14.79
C THR A 47 -1.80 -1.93 13.70
N VAL A 48 -0.47 -1.94 13.85
CA VAL A 48 0.42 -2.64 12.91
C VAL A 48 0.08 -4.14 12.90
N GLU A 49 -0.06 -4.79 14.05
CA GLU A 49 -0.42 -6.21 14.17
C GLU A 49 -1.73 -6.56 13.45
N ARG A 50 -2.76 -5.70 13.55
CA ARG A 50 -4.07 -5.94 12.93
C ARG A 50 -4.10 -5.64 11.44
N ASP A 51 -3.39 -4.60 11.02
CA ASP A 51 -3.55 -3.98 9.70
C ASP A 51 -2.33 -4.19 8.79
N SER A 52 -1.49 -5.19 9.05
CA SER A 52 -0.31 -5.50 8.24
C SER A 52 -0.27 -6.91 7.66
N ALA A 53 -1.37 -7.66 7.73
CA ALA A 53 -1.44 -9.01 7.19
C ALA A 53 -1.39 -8.97 5.66
N ALA A 54 -0.40 -9.63 5.06
CA ALA A 54 -0.27 -9.80 3.63
C ALA A 54 -0.66 -11.23 3.22
N ALA A 55 -0.95 -11.45 1.94
CA ALA A 55 -1.27 -12.79 1.44
C ALA A 55 -0.15 -13.83 1.66
N TYR A 56 1.09 -13.36 1.72
CA TYR A 56 2.30 -14.12 1.99
C TYR A 56 3.34 -13.22 2.68
N ASP A 57 4.30 -13.83 3.40
CA ASP A 57 5.29 -13.12 4.22
C ASP A 57 6.59 -12.80 3.47
N VAL A 58 6.92 -13.66 2.50
CA VAL A 58 8.12 -13.57 1.68
C VAL A 58 7.76 -13.79 0.22
N LEU A 59 8.36 -12.99 -0.66
CA LEU A 59 8.37 -13.23 -2.09
C LEU A 59 9.78 -13.54 -2.58
N VAL A 60 9.91 -14.65 -3.32
CA VAL A 60 11.14 -15.02 -4.00
C VAL A 60 11.00 -14.72 -5.49
N ARG A 61 11.97 -14.00 -6.05
CA ARG A 61 12.02 -13.57 -7.45
C ARG A 61 13.33 -13.96 -8.12
N PRO A 62 13.37 -14.04 -9.47
CA PRO A 62 14.61 -14.20 -10.20
C PRO A 62 15.61 -13.10 -9.83
N LYS A 63 16.90 -13.48 -9.78
CA LYS A 63 17.97 -12.54 -9.47
C LYS A 63 18.04 -11.41 -10.50
N GLY A 64 18.05 -10.16 -10.04
CA GLY A 64 18.12 -8.98 -10.92
C GLY A 64 16.78 -8.57 -11.53
N SER A 65 15.66 -9.10 -11.02
CA SER A 65 14.30 -8.74 -11.48
C SER A 65 13.77 -7.41 -10.91
N ARG A 66 14.48 -6.80 -9.96
CA ARG A 66 14.12 -5.51 -9.36
C ARG A 66 14.19 -4.38 -10.39
N THR A 67 13.10 -3.63 -10.54
CA THR A 67 13.06 -2.47 -11.44
C THR A 67 13.89 -1.29 -10.92
N ALA A 68 14.27 -0.36 -11.81
CA ALA A 68 14.99 0.85 -11.41
C ALA A 68 14.21 1.70 -10.38
N GLN A 69 12.87 1.73 -10.49
CA GLN A 69 12.02 2.45 -9.55
C GLN A 69 11.94 1.78 -8.18
N GLU A 70 11.91 0.43 -8.15
CA GLU A 70 12.02 -0.33 -6.91
C GLU A 70 13.33 -0.03 -6.19
N ALA A 71 14.45 -0.03 -6.91
CA ALA A 71 15.76 0.25 -6.34
C ALA A 71 15.89 1.71 -5.84
N ALA A 72 15.28 2.67 -6.53
CA ALA A 72 15.36 4.09 -6.18
C ALA A 72 14.43 4.49 -5.01
N ARG A 73 13.20 3.92 -4.96
CA ARG A 73 12.15 4.35 -4.03
C ARG A 73 11.79 3.33 -2.95
N GLY A 74 12.28 2.09 -3.04
CA GLY A 74 11.92 1.01 -2.11
C GLY A 74 10.43 0.62 -2.18
N ARG A 75 9.79 0.84 -3.33
CA ARG A 75 8.36 0.62 -3.57
C ARG A 75 8.15 -0.29 -4.78
N VAL A 76 7.21 -1.21 -4.68
CA VAL A 76 6.87 -2.17 -5.75
C VAL A 76 5.52 -1.81 -6.37
N GLN A 77 5.43 -1.86 -7.71
CA GLN A 77 4.20 -1.54 -8.44
C GLN A 77 3.10 -2.62 -8.20
N PRO A 78 1.80 -2.24 -8.24
CA PRO A 78 0.71 -3.19 -8.39
C PRO A 78 0.93 -4.21 -9.51
N ASN A 79 0.57 -5.48 -9.27
CA ASN A 79 0.59 -6.55 -10.29
C ASN A 79 1.89 -6.72 -11.07
N TYR A 80 3.02 -6.29 -10.51
CA TYR A 80 4.34 -6.45 -11.13
C TYR A 80 4.71 -7.91 -11.43
N LEU A 81 4.17 -8.89 -10.68
CA LEU A 81 4.34 -10.31 -10.97
C LEU A 81 3.84 -10.68 -12.37
N SER A 82 2.80 -9.99 -12.87
CA SER A 82 2.25 -10.20 -14.21
C SER A 82 3.17 -9.82 -15.36
N GLY A 83 4.28 -9.12 -15.07
CA GLY A 83 5.32 -8.77 -16.05
C GLY A 83 6.65 -9.52 -15.86
N LEU A 84 6.71 -10.53 -14.97
CA LEU A 84 7.88 -11.39 -14.76
C LEU A 84 7.65 -12.73 -15.42
N PHE A 85 8.55 -13.17 -16.30
CA PHE A 85 8.42 -14.42 -17.05
C PHE A 85 9.66 -15.30 -16.84
N GLY A 86 9.47 -16.41 -16.14
CA GLY A 86 10.53 -17.37 -15.84
C GLY A 86 11.64 -16.83 -14.91
N GLY A 87 12.76 -17.56 -14.85
CA GLY A 87 13.96 -17.21 -14.08
C GLY A 87 14.19 -18.01 -12.80
N ILE A 88 13.23 -18.82 -12.35
CA ILE A 88 13.38 -19.77 -11.23
C ILE A 88 13.20 -21.20 -11.74
N SER A 89 14.18 -22.06 -11.45
CA SER A 89 14.12 -23.49 -11.80
C SER A 89 13.27 -24.30 -10.82
N PRO A 90 12.69 -25.45 -11.24
CA PRO A 90 12.01 -26.37 -10.33
C PRO A 90 12.94 -26.92 -9.23
N ALA A 91 14.26 -26.94 -9.46
CA ALA A 91 15.24 -27.29 -8.45
C ALA A 91 15.36 -26.20 -7.37
N GLN A 92 15.45 -24.94 -7.77
CA GLN A 92 15.44 -23.81 -6.83
C GLN A 92 14.12 -23.72 -6.06
N TYR A 93 12.97 -23.91 -6.72
CA TYR A 93 11.68 -23.99 -6.02
C TYR A 93 11.67 -25.05 -4.92
N ARG A 94 12.17 -26.26 -5.20
CA ARG A 94 12.30 -27.32 -4.18
C ARG A 94 13.25 -26.94 -3.05
N GLN A 95 14.30 -26.16 -3.32
CA GLN A 95 15.17 -25.63 -2.26
C GLN A 95 14.40 -24.62 -1.38
N VAL A 96 13.62 -23.71 -1.98
CA VAL A 96 12.76 -22.77 -1.21
C VAL A 96 11.79 -23.54 -0.30
N ALA A 97 11.09 -24.54 -0.85
CA ALA A 97 10.13 -25.34 -0.10
C ALA A 97 10.76 -26.22 0.99
N ALA A 98 12.06 -26.48 0.92
CA ALA A 98 12.81 -27.28 1.89
C ALA A 98 13.49 -26.45 2.99
N VAL A 99 13.39 -25.11 2.96
CA VAL A 99 13.93 -24.27 4.03
C VAL A 99 13.09 -24.45 5.30
N ASP A 100 13.78 -24.68 6.42
CA ASP A 100 13.13 -24.83 7.72
C ASP A 100 12.34 -23.57 8.10
N GLY A 101 11.07 -23.75 8.48
CA GLY A 101 10.16 -22.66 8.83
C GLY A 101 9.29 -22.15 7.68
N VAL A 102 9.42 -22.69 6.46
CA VAL A 102 8.48 -22.45 5.36
C VAL A 102 7.24 -23.35 5.53
N GLU A 103 6.07 -22.75 5.76
CA GLU A 103 4.80 -23.48 5.88
C GLU A 103 4.22 -23.81 4.50
N VAL A 104 4.20 -22.81 3.63
CA VAL A 104 3.68 -22.91 2.26
C VAL A 104 4.63 -22.18 1.32
N ALA A 105 5.08 -22.86 0.26
CA ALA A 105 5.72 -22.23 -0.88
C ALA A 105 4.82 -22.44 -2.11
N ALA A 106 4.22 -21.37 -2.61
CA ALA A 106 3.30 -21.37 -3.74
C ALA A 106 3.99 -20.77 -4.98
N PRO A 107 4.53 -21.62 -5.88
CA PRO A 107 5.17 -21.16 -7.11
C PRO A 107 4.10 -20.69 -8.12
N ILE A 108 4.45 -19.65 -8.88
CA ILE A 108 3.69 -19.21 -10.04
C ILE A 108 4.62 -18.99 -11.23
N ALA A 109 4.23 -19.52 -12.38
CA ALA A 109 4.91 -19.35 -13.66
C ALA A 109 4.00 -18.54 -14.59
N MET A 110 4.29 -17.26 -14.78
CA MET A 110 3.60 -16.45 -15.77
C MET A 110 4.11 -16.83 -17.15
N LEU A 111 3.19 -17.09 -18.08
CA LEU A 111 3.53 -17.52 -19.42
C LEU A 111 3.38 -16.37 -20.42
N GLY A 112 2.32 -15.59 -20.27
CA GLY A 112 2.01 -14.43 -21.11
C GLY A 112 0.54 -14.42 -21.55
N HIS A 113 0.18 -13.44 -22.35
CA HIS A 113 -1.17 -13.24 -22.88
C HIS A 113 -1.44 -14.14 -24.09
N SER A 114 -2.49 -14.93 -24.00
CA SER A 114 -3.13 -15.60 -25.14
C SER A 114 -4.31 -14.75 -25.61
N ILE A 115 -4.39 -14.48 -26.90
CA ILE A 115 -5.50 -13.72 -27.48
C ILE A 115 -6.62 -14.69 -27.81
N ARG A 116 -7.77 -14.45 -27.21
CA ARG A 116 -8.97 -15.24 -27.42
C ARG A 116 -9.95 -14.50 -28.32
N TRP A 117 -10.55 -15.25 -29.23
CA TRP A 117 -11.72 -14.81 -29.97
C TRP A 117 -12.99 -15.08 -29.16
N VAL A 118 -13.75 -14.03 -28.87
CA VAL A 118 -15.05 -14.11 -28.19
C VAL A 118 -16.14 -13.69 -29.19
N PRO A 119 -16.99 -14.62 -29.67
CA PRO A 119 -18.17 -14.27 -30.46
C PRO A 119 -19.21 -13.62 -29.55
N VAL A 120 -19.57 -12.39 -29.89
CA VAL A 120 -20.61 -11.61 -29.22
C VAL A 120 -21.87 -11.66 -30.10
N GLU A 121 -22.86 -12.44 -29.67
CA GLU A 121 -24.11 -12.64 -30.39
C GLU A 121 -24.95 -11.34 -30.45
N VAL A 122 -25.41 -11.00 -31.63
CA VAL A 122 -26.29 -9.87 -31.94
C VAL A 122 -27.62 -10.41 -32.41
N ASP A 123 -28.71 -10.06 -31.73
CA ASP A 123 -30.06 -10.40 -32.18
C ASP A 123 -30.62 -9.32 -33.11
N LEU A 124 -30.91 -9.71 -34.35
CA LEU A 124 -31.43 -8.85 -35.41
C LEU A 124 -32.89 -9.16 -35.74
N THR A 125 -33.54 -10.06 -34.99
CA THR A 125 -34.91 -10.53 -35.26
C THR A 125 -35.90 -9.39 -35.41
N ALA A 126 -35.79 -8.36 -34.57
CA ALA A 126 -36.66 -7.17 -34.61
C ALA A 126 -36.29 -6.18 -35.72
N ALA A 127 -35.06 -6.25 -36.26
CA ALA A 127 -34.58 -5.38 -37.33
C ALA A 127 -35.04 -5.85 -38.72
N VAL A 128 -35.50 -7.09 -38.86
CA VAL A 128 -36.02 -7.66 -40.10
C VAL A 128 -37.41 -7.11 -40.43
N ASP A 129 -37.58 -6.57 -41.63
CA ASP A 129 -38.90 -6.37 -42.22
C ASP A 129 -39.49 -7.71 -42.61
N ARG A 130 -40.53 -8.17 -41.94
CA ARG A 130 -41.09 -9.46 -42.30
C ARG A 130 -41.77 -9.44 -43.65
N ASP A 131 -42.25 -8.28 -44.13
CA ASP A 131 -43.03 -8.14 -45.36
C ASP A 131 -42.19 -7.91 -46.61
N ALA A 132 -40.91 -7.54 -46.46
CA ALA A 132 -40.01 -7.38 -47.58
C ALA A 132 -39.64 -8.71 -48.24
N ASP A 133 -39.68 -8.76 -49.58
CA ASP A 133 -39.21 -9.93 -50.35
C ASP A 133 -37.69 -10.13 -50.21
N ARG A 134 -36.93 -9.03 -50.20
CA ARG A 134 -35.48 -8.97 -50.04
C ARG A 134 -35.07 -7.74 -49.26
N GLN A 135 -34.08 -7.88 -48.39
CA GLN A 135 -33.49 -6.78 -47.64
C GLN A 135 -32.06 -7.13 -47.19
N VAL A 136 -31.30 -6.11 -46.81
CA VAL A 136 -30.01 -6.27 -46.14
C VAL A 136 -30.03 -5.49 -44.83
N ILE A 137 -29.64 -6.12 -43.73
CA ILE A 137 -29.42 -5.41 -42.46
C ILE A 137 -27.93 -5.10 -42.37
N ARG A 138 -27.60 -3.80 -42.43
CA ARG A 138 -26.27 -3.28 -42.13
C ARG A 138 -26.12 -3.09 -40.63
N ILE A 139 -25.03 -3.59 -40.07
CA ILE A 139 -24.68 -3.50 -38.67
C ILE A 139 -23.40 -2.67 -38.58
N ASP A 140 -23.46 -1.53 -37.91
CA ASP A 140 -22.31 -0.65 -37.70
C ASP A 140 -21.85 -0.77 -36.24
N PRO A 141 -20.74 -1.49 -35.96
CA PRO A 141 -20.23 -1.66 -34.60
C PRO A 141 -19.36 -0.46 -34.18
N THR A 142 -19.52 -0.05 -32.94
CA THR A 142 -18.62 0.89 -32.25
C THR A 142 -18.10 0.20 -30.99
N PHE A 143 -16.79 0.00 -30.94
CA PHE A 143 -16.10 -0.55 -29.78
C PHE A 143 -15.81 0.59 -28.78
N SER A 144 -16.04 0.31 -27.50
CA SER A 144 -15.70 1.21 -26.40
C SER A 144 -14.94 0.45 -25.30
N ALA A 145 -13.98 1.14 -24.68
CA ALA A 145 -13.19 0.62 -23.56
C ALA A 145 -12.74 1.78 -22.66
N GLU A 146 -12.05 1.47 -21.57
CA GLU A 146 -11.49 2.45 -20.62
C GLU A 146 -12.57 3.42 -20.12
N ARG A 147 -13.68 2.87 -19.61
CA ARG A 147 -14.89 3.55 -19.14
C ARG A 147 -15.57 4.37 -20.22
N GLY A 148 -15.39 3.98 -21.47
CA GLY A 148 -15.92 4.66 -22.66
C GLY A 148 -15.14 5.90 -23.06
N LEU A 149 -13.93 6.10 -22.51
CA LEU A 149 -12.99 7.15 -22.90
C LEU A 149 -12.32 6.85 -24.25
N SER A 150 -12.08 5.57 -24.55
CA SER A 150 -11.59 5.12 -25.85
C SER A 150 -12.74 4.58 -26.69
N ARG A 151 -12.89 5.09 -27.93
CA ARG A 151 -13.95 4.65 -28.86
C ARG A 151 -13.43 4.54 -30.29
N ALA A 152 -13.85 3.48 -30.98
CA ALA A 152 -13.51 3.26 -32.38
C ALA A 152 -14.67 2.64 -33.16
N ALA A 153 -14.99 3.21 -34.32
CA ALA A 153 -15.95 2.64 -35.26
C ALA A 153 -15.29 1.54 -36.08
N ALA A 154 -15.93 0.38 -36.16
CA ALA A 154 -15.51 -0.73 -36.99
C ALA A 154 -16.14 -0.66 -38.39
N ARG A 155 -15.64 -1.47 -39.32
CA ARG A 155 -16.29 -1.67 -40.61
C ARG A 155 -17.68 -2.30 -40.43
N PRO A 156 -18.65 -1.95 -41.29
CA PRO A 156 -19.97 -2.52 -41.19
C PRO A 156 -20.00 -4.00 -41.55
N HIS A 157 -20.85 -4.75 -40.88
CA HIS A 157 -21.25 -6.09 -41.26
C HIS A 157 -22.63 -6.08 -41.91
N TYR A 158 -22.97 -7.14 -42.65
CA TYR A 158 -24.18 -7.21 -43.46
C TYR A 158 -24.87 -8.55 -43.33
N VAL A 159 -26.19 -8.53 -43.24
CA VAL A 159 -27.03 -9.72 -43.21
C VAL A 159 -28.05 -9.62 -44.33
N TYR A 160 -27.91 -10.44 -45.35
CA TYR A 160 -28.88 -10.55 -46.43
C TYR A 160 -30.01 -11.48 -46.02
N VAL A 161 -31.25 -10.98 -46.10
CA VAL A 161 -32.46 -11.75 -45.78
C VAL A 161 -33.39 -11.72 -46.99
N THR A 162 -33.78 -12.91 -47.46
CA THR A 162 -34.71 -13.09 -48.58
C THR A 162 -35.82 -14.06 -48.23
N ARG A 163 -37.01 -13.85 -48.77
CA ARG A 163 -38.13 -14.81 -48.70
C ARG A 163 -37.97 -15.96 -49.71
N ASN A 164 -37.13 -15.77 -50.73
CA ASN A 164 -36.81 -16.80 -51.71
C ASN A 164 -36.04 -17.95 -51.08
N GLU A 165 -36.12 -19.12 -51.71
CA GLU A 165 -35.37 -20.28 -51.24
C GLU A 165 -33.86 -20.04 -51.41
N VAL A 166 -33.10 -20.31 -50.35
CA VAL A 166 -31.64 -20.21 -50.36
C VAL A 166 -31.05 -21.61 -50.28
N ALA A 167 -30.24 -21.97 -51.27
CA ALA A 167 -29.60 -23.28 -51.38
C ALA A 167 -28.09 -23.13 -51.22
N GLN A 168 -27.48 -23.89 -50.32
CA GLN A 168 -26.03 -23.87 -50.04
C GLN A 168 -25.39 -25.20 -50.47
N PRO A 169 -24.16 -25.21 -51.00
CA PRO A 169 -23.51 -26.44 -51.41
C PRO A 169 -23.26 -27.38 -50.22
N VAL A 170 -23.43 -28.68 -50.45
CA VAL A 170 -23.24 -29.76 -49.47
C VAL A 170 -22.08 -30.64 -49.92
N GLY A 171 -20.94 -30.56 -49.24
CA GLY A 171 -19.75 -31.37 -49.55
C GLY A 171 -18.46 -30.54 -49.58
N PRO A 172 -17.28 -31.19 -49.56
CA PRO A 172 -15.99 -30.50 -49.53
C PRO A 172 -15.71 -29.76 -50.84
N ILE A 173 -15.72 -28.43 -50.78
CA ILE A 173 -15.68 -27.47 -51.90
C ILE A 173 -14.48 -27.70 -52.84
N ASP A 174 -13.33 -28.06 -52.28
CA ASP A 174 -12.03 -28.18 -52.98
C ASP A 174 -11.96 -29.37 -53.97
N SER A 175 -12.99 -30.22 -53.99
CA SER A 175 -13.02 -31.47 -54.78
C SER A 175 -14.13 -31.53 -55.83
N LEU A 176 -14.90 -30.44 -55.98
CA LEU A 176 -16.15 -30.45 -56.72
C LEU A 176 -15.95 -30.02 -58.18
N THR A 177 -16.23 -30.93 -59.11
CA THR A 177 -16.35 -30.64 -60.55
C THR A 177 -17.73 -31.08 -61.02
N GLY A 178 -18.46 -30.20 -61.71
CA GLY A 178 -19.84 -30.45 -62.15
C GLY A 178 -20.93 -29.99 -61.17
N PRO A 179 -22.19 -30.43 -61.33
CA PRO A 179 -23.30 -30.07 -60.45
C PRO A 179 -23.11 -30.62 -59.03
N VAL A 180 -23.15 -29.75 -58.04
CA VAL A 180 -22.94 -30.03 -56.61
C VAL A 180 -24.28 -30.14 -55.91
N PRO A 181 -24.51 -31.14 -55.04
CA PRO A 181 -25.73 -31.21 -54.24
C PRO A 181 -25.80 -30.01 -53.27
N HIS A 182 -26.98 -29.40 -53.16
CA HIS A 182 -27.24 -28.29 -52.25
C HIS A 182 -28.21 -28.71 -51.13
N THR A 183 -28.34 -27.87 -50.11
CA THR A 183 -29.16 -28.10 -48.90
C THR A 183 -30.63 -28.39 -49.18
N ASN A 184 -31.14 -28.04 -50.36
CA ASN A 184 -32.50 -28.35 -50.79
C ASN A 184 -32.64 -29.72 -51.50
N GLY A 185 -31.57 -30.51 -51.56
CA GLY A 185 -31.54 -31.84 -52.17
C GLY A 185 -31.40 -31.83 -53.69
N ARG A 186 -31.29 -30.66 -54.34
CA ARG A 186 -31.04 -30.53 -55.78
C ARG A 186 -29.57 -30.25 -56.04
N SER A 187 -29.09 -30.60 -57.23
CA SER A 187 -27.71 -30.31 -57.65
C SER A 187 -27.66 -29.14 -58.62
N TYR A 188 -26.80 -28.15 -58.32
CA TYR A 188 -26.58 -26.96 -59.14
C TYR A 188 -25.09 -26.81 -59.48
N PRO A 189 -24.73 -26.16 -60.60
CA PRO A 189 -23.35 -25.76 -60.84
C PRO A 189 -22.82 -24.88 -59.69
N LEU A 190 -21.53 -24.99 -59.37
CA LEU A 190 -20.89 -24.11 -58.40
C LEU A 190 -21.04 -22.64 -58.80
N ALA A 191 -21.51 -21.83 -57.86
CA ALA A 191 -21.49 -20.39 -57.95
C ALA A 191 -20.04 -19.90 -58.12
N HIS A 192 -19.84 -18.87 -58.92
CA HIS A 192 -18.55 -18.18 -59.02
C HIS A 192 -18.77 -16.71 -58.69
N CYS A 193 -17.94 -16.20 -57.77
CA CYS A 193 -17.88 -14.77 -57.45
C CYS A 193 -16.52 -14.28 -57.95
N ASP A 194 -16.52 -13.37 -58.93
CA ASP A 194 -15.31 -12.77 -59.53
C ASP A 194 -14.22 -13.78 -59.98
N GLY A 195 -14.65 -14.92 -60.53
CA GLY A 195 -13.74 -15.93 -61.10
C GLY A 195 -13.14 -16.91 -60.09
N ALA A 196 -13.41 -16.73 -58.79
CA ALA A 196 -13.14 -17.73 -57.77
C ALA A 196 -14.35 -18.66 -57.59
N VAL A 197 -14.10 -19.95 -57.33
CA VAL A 197 -15.14 -20.90 -56.91
C VAL A 197 -15.73 -20.38 -55.62
N SER A 198 -16.97 -19.91 -55.67
CA SER A 198 -17.69 -19.46 -54.49
C SER A 198 -18.38 -20.67 -53.89
N GLY A 199 -17.97 -21.07 -52.69
CA GLY A 199 -18.78 -21.94 -51.84
C GLY A 199 -20.05 -21.26 -51.31
N GLY A 200 -20.47 -20.15 -51.94
CA GLY A 200 -21.54 -19.28 -51.47
C GLY A 200 -22.94 -19.76 -51.83
N ALA A 201 -23.91 -19.17 -51.14
CA ALA A 201 -25.32 -19.49 -51.26
C ALA A 201 -25.88 -19.13 -52.65
N LEU A 202 -26.82 -19.91 -53.14
CA LEU A 202 -27.65 -19.61 -54.30
C LEU A 202 -29.03 -19.13 -53.84
N GLU A 203 -29.49 -18.01 -54.38
CA GLU A 203 -30.90 -17.63 -54.29
C GLU A 203 -31.66 -18.25 -55.46
N ILE A 204 -32.76 -18.95 -55.16
CA ILE A 204 -33.66 -19.51 -56.18
C ILE A 204 -34.80 -18.51 -56.40
N LEU A 205 -34.81 -17.88 -57.56
CA LEU A 205 -35.83 -16.93 -57.96
C LEU A 205 -37.19 -17.64 -58.22
N PRO A 206 -38.32 -16.91 -58.14
CA PRO A 206 -39.64 -17.49 -58.37
C PRO A 206 -39.84 -18.16 -59.74
N ASP A 207 -39.05 -17.77 -60.75
CA ASP A 207 -39.04 -18.36 -62.10
C ASP A 207 -38.16 -19.62 -62.22
N GLY A 208 -37.54 -20.06 -61.11
CA GLY A 208 -36.67 -21.23 -61.04
C GLY A 208 -35.22 -20.98 -61.41
N ARG A 209 -34.84 -19.75 -61.79
CA ARG A 209 -33.43 -19.39 -62.03
C ARG A 209 -32.66 -19.31 -60.70
N THR A 210 -31.39 -19.66 -60.74
CA THR A 210 -30.48 -19.57 -59.59
C THR A 210 -29.48 -18.44 -59.77
N GLU A 211 -29.34 -17.58 -58.76
CA GLU A 211 -28.41 -16.47 -58.76
C GLU A 211 -27.43 -16.59 -57.58
N PRO A 212 -26.11 -16.42 -57.78
CA PRO A 212 -25.14 -16.51 -56.70
C PRO A 212 -25.24 -15.31 -55.75
N ILE A 213 -25.23 -15.56 -54.46
CA ILE A 213 -25.12 -14.52 -53.43
C ILE A 213 -23.63 -14.33 -53.13
N CYS A 214 -23.04 -13.31 -53.74
CA CYS A 214 -21.67 -12.92 -53.47
C CYS A 214 -21.60 -12.00 -52.24
N GLY A 215 -20.58 -12.21 -51.41
CA GLY A 215 -20.31 -11.34 -50.26
C GLY A 215 -19.70 -10.01 -50.67
N ILE A 216 -19.19 -9.28 -49.69
CA ILE A 216 -18.39 -8.07 -49.91
C ILE A 216 -16.91 -8.46 -49.97
N PRO A 217 -16.10 -7.86 -50.86
CA PRO A 217 -14.68 -8.18 -50.96
C PRO A 217 -14.00 -7.96 -49.61
N GLN A 218 -13.38 -9.01 -49.10
CA GLN A 218 -12.48 -8.91 -47.96
C GLN A 218 -11.09 -8.60 -48.51
N PRO A 219 -10.48 -7.45 -48.21
CA PRO A 219 -9.08 -7.24 -48.59
C PRO A 219 -8.25 -8.34 -47.92
N VAL A 220 -7.46 -9.09 -48.67
CA VAL A 220 -6.51 -10.06 -48.08
C VAL A 220 -5.23 -9.31 -47.79
N GLY A 221 -4.77 -9.36 -46.54
CA GLY A 221 -3.55 -8.69 -46.12
C GLY A 221 -2.31 -9.30 -46.79
N ALA A 222 -1.28 -8.48 -46.93
CA ALA A 222 0.05 -8.96 -47.33
C ALA A 222 0.63 -9.88 -46.23
N PRO A 223 1.56 -10.80 -46.56
CA PRO A 223 2.32 -11.52 -45.52
C PRO A 223 2.94 -10.56 -44.50
N GLY A 224 2.80 -10.85 -43.21
CA GLY A 224 3.22 -10.00 -42.09
C GLY A 224 2.23 -8.88 -41.71
N SER A 225 1.06 -8.81 -42.34
CA SER A 225 0.00 -7.89 -41.93
C SER A 225 -0.72 -8.36 -40.66
N SER A 226 -1.21 -7.39 -39.90
CA SER A 226 -2.13 -7.61 -38.78
C SER A 226 -3.52 -7.08 -39.14
N ARG A 227 -4.55 -7.59 -38.46
CA ARG A 227 -5.93 -7.17 -38.64
C ARG A 227 -6.63 -7.10 -37.29
N SER A 228 -7.25 -5.96 -37.00
CA SER A 228 -8.06 -5.78 -35.80
C SER A 228 -9.55 -6.01 -36.06
N GLU A 229 -10.33 -6.10 -34.99
CA GLU A 229 -11.79 -6.17 -35.05
C GLU A 229 -12.40 -4.98 -35.79
N LEU A 230 -11.74 -3.81 -35.80
CA LEU A 230 -12.21 -2.62 -36.50
C LEU A 230 -12.21 -2.80 -38.03
N GLU A 231 -11.38 -3.70 -38.54
CA GLU A 231 -11.23 -3.94 -39.98
C GLU A 231 -12.04 -5.14 -40.46
N ASN A 232 -12.59 -5.94 -39.53
CA ASN A 232 -13.39 -7.10 -39.86
C ASN A 232 -14.75 -6.68 -40.42
N THR A 233 -15.18 -7.35 -41.49
CA THR A 233 -16.55 -7.23 -42.01
C THR A 233 -17.10 -8.64 -42.24
N GLY A 234 -18.40 -8.82 -42.07
CA GLY A 234 -19.08 -10.11 -42.20
C GLY A 234 -20.25 -9.98 -43.15
N PHE A 235 -20.54 -11.05 -43.89
CA PHE A 235 -21.70 -11.14 -44.77
C PHE A 235 -22.41 -12.47 -44.55
N TRP A 236 -23.58 -12.43 -43.90
CA TRP A 236 -24.38 -13.61 -43.63
C TRP A 236 -25.65 -13.63 -44.49
N THR A 237 -26.13 -14.82 -44.79
CA THR A 237 -27.34 -15.02 -45.62
C THR A 237 -28.35 -15.86 -44.86
N PHE A 238 -29.59 -15.37 -44.82
CA PHE A 238 -30.72 -16.06 -44.21
C PHE A 238 -31.92 -16.09 -45.16
N GLN A 239 -32.65 -17.20 -45.15
CA GLN A 239 -33.98 -17.29 -45.72
C GLN A 239 -35.03 -17.01 -44.64
N LEU A 240 -35.93 -16.06 -44.89
CA LEU A 240 -37.15 -15.88 -44.09
C LEU A 240 -38.23 -16.82 -44.61
N ARG A 241 -38.58 -17.83 -43.82
CA ARG A 241 -39.57 -18.84 -44.19
C ARG A 241 -40.99 -18.30 -44.05
N PRO A 242 -41.98 -18.88 -44.76
CA PRO A 242 -43.39 -18.49 -44.64
C PRO A 242 -43.98 -18.65 -43.23
N ASP A 243 -43.42 -19.55 -42.41
CA ASP A 243 -43.80 -19.75 -41.00
C ASP A 243 -43.18 -18.70 -40.05
N GLY A 244 -42.46 -17.72 -40.59
CA GLY A 244 -41.81 -16.65 -39.85
C GLY A 244 -40.48 -17.03 -39.20
N ARG A 245 -39.98 -18.26 -39.40
CA ARG A 245 -38.66 -18.66 -38.90
C ARG A 245 -37.55 -18.35 -39.89
N PHE A 246 -36.32 -18.29 -39.39
CA PHE A 246 -35.14 -18.03 -40.20
C PHE A 246 -34.43 -19.34 -40.50
N ALA A 247 -34.12 -19.58 -41.77
CA ALA A 247 -33.29 -20.70 -42.20
C ALA A 247 -31.92 -20.19 -42.62
N ASP A 248 -30.89 -20.81 -42.08
CA ASP A 248 -29.49 -20.61 -42.43
C ASP A 248 -28.80 -21.97 -42.57
N VAL A 249 -27.48 -21.93 -42.67
CA VAL A 249 -26.67 -23.13 -42.60
C VAL A 249 -25.65 -23.02 -41.49
N GLU A 250 -25.36 -24.14 -40.88
CA GLU A 250 -24.29 -24.32 -39.91
C GLU A 250 -23.23 -25.23 -40.51
N MET A 251 -21.95 -24.91 -40.30
CA MET A 251 -20.89 -25.83 -40.67
C MET A 251 -21.02 -27.09 -39.82
N ALA A 252 -21.03 -28.26 -40.47
CA ALA A 252 -21.05 -29.52 -39.78
C ALA A 252 -19.65 -29.86 -39.30
N TYR A 253 -19.57 -30.39 -38.08
CA TYR A 253 -18.34 -30.84 -37.47
C TYR A 253 -18.36 -32.36 -37.27
N ASP A 254 -17.20 -33.00 -37.43
CA ASP A 254 -16.94 -34.39 -37.01
C ASP A 254 -16.04 -34.34 -35.78
N GLY A 255 -16.66 -34.51 -34.61
CA GLY A 255 -16.14 -33.93 -33.37
C GLY A 255 -16.08 -32.42 -33.51
N GLU A 256 -14.87 -31.88 -33.63
CA GLU A 256 -14.62 -30.44 -33.77
C GLU A 256 -13.85 -30.07 -35.03
N VAL A 257 -13.61 -31.05 -35.90
CA VAL A 257 -13.06 -30.77 -37.22
C VAL A 257 -14.20 -30.30 -38.12
N PRO A 258 -14.12 -29.09 -38.70
CA PRO A 258 -15.08 -28.69 -39.71
C PRO A 258 -14.98 -29.66 -40.89
N THR A 259 -16.09 -30.34 -41.19
CA THR A 259 -16.15 -31.37 -42.24
C THR A 259 -16.15 -30.78 -43.66
N GLY A 260 -16.18 -29.45 -43.78
CA GLY A 260 -16.44 -28.76 -45.04
C GLY A 260 -17.86 -28.98 -45.57
N THR A 261 -18.77 -29.58 -44.78
CA THR A 261 -20.18 -29.74 -45.13
C THR A 261 -21.02 -28.76 -44.34
N PHE A 262 -22.10 -28.25 -44.94
CA PHE A 262 -23.05 -27.36 -44.29
C PHE A 262 -24.36 -28.11 -44.02
N ARG A 263 -24.89 -27.98 -42.81
CA ARG A 263 -26.19 -28.52 -42.41
C ARG A 263 -27.24 -27.40 -42.40
N PRO A 264 -28.44 -27.63 -42.95
CA PRO A 264 -29.54 -26.69 -42.82
C PRO A 264 -29.91 -26.52 -41.35
N ARG A 265 -30.12 -25.27 -40.93
CA ARG A 265 -30.55 -24.92 -39.59
C ARG A 265 -31.73 -23.96 -39.67
N VAL A 266 -32.74 -24.16 -38.83
CA VAL A 266 -33.93 -23.30 -38.77
C VAL A 266 -34.15 -22.86 -37.34
N ARG A 267 -34.25 -21.55 -37.13
CA ARG A 267 -34.30 -20.92 -35.81
C ARG A 267 -35.38 -19.85 -35.76
N ASP A 268 -35.93 -19.62 -34.56
CA ASP A 268 -36.97 -18.59 -34.35
C ASP A 268 -36.39 -17.17 -34.32
N ARG A 269 -35.10 -17.05 -34.01
CA ARG A 269 -34.36 -15.78 -33.92
C ARG A 269 -33.26 -15.72 -34.98
N LEU A 270 -33.06 -14.53 -35.53
CA LEU A 270 -31.92 -14.21 -36.40
C LEU A 270 -30.81 -13.66 -35.52
N THR A 271 -29.79 -14.47 -35.23
CA THR A 271 -28.58 -14.03 -34.51
C THR A 271 -27.33 -14.19 -35.37
N VAL A 272 -26.41 -13.24 -35.23
CA VAL A 272 -25.08 -13.27 -35.84
C VAL A 272 -24.03 -12.88 -34.81
N ALA A 273 -22.80 -13.38 -34.94
CA ALA A 273 -21.73 -13.06 -34.01
C ALA A 273 -20.80 -11.96 -34.54
N ILE A 274 -20.50 -10.98 -33.70
CA ILE A 274 -19.37 -10.04 -33.90
C ILE A 274 -18.20 -10.51 -33.03
N SER A 275 -17.02 -10.55 -33.63
CA SER A 275 -15.79 -10.98 -32.96
C SER A 275 -15.23 -9.90 -32.04
N ALA A 276 -14.89 -10.25 -30.80
CA ALA A 276 -14.03 -9.45 -29.91
C ALA A 276 -12.73 -10.22 -29.61
N HIS A 277 -11.57 -9.56 -29.65
CA HIS A 277 -10.30 -10.14 -29.23
C HIS A 277 -10.02 -9.74 -27.78
N VAL A 278 -9.99 -10.72 -26.88
CA VAL A 278 -9.73 -10.49 -25.45
C VAL A 278 -8.40 -11.15 -25.07
N PRO A 279 -7.42 -10.39 -24.55
CA PRO A 279 -6.17 -10.98 -24.09
C PRO A 279 -6.33 -11.58 -22.69
N PHE A 280 -6.00 -12.86 -22.55
CA PHE A 280 -5.98 -13.57 -21.27
C PHE A 280 -4.56 -13.88 -20.84
N LEU A 281 -4.16 -13.34 -19.69
CA LEU A 281 -2.88 -13.72 -19.09
C LEU A 281 -2.96 -15.14 -18.55
N LEU A 282 -2.13 -16.02 -19.10
CA LEU A 282 -1.98 -17.40 -18.69
C LEU A 282 -0.86 -17.53 -17.66
N ALA A 283 -1.15 -18.22 -16.56
CA ALA A 283 -0.17 -18.62 -15.56
C ALA A 283 -0.30 -20.10 -15.22
N ALA A 284 0.80 -20.71 -14.78
CA ALA A 284 0.80 -22.05 -14.22
C ALA A 284 1.12 -22.02 -12.71
N VAL A 285 0.36 -22.77 -11.93
CA VAL A 285 0.45 -22.83 -10.47
C VAL A 285 0.60 -24.26 -9.97
N ASP A 286 1.02 -24.42 -8.72
CA ASP A 286 0.93 -25.69 -7.99
C ASP A 286 -0.41 -25.72 -7.23
N PRO A 287 -1.45 -26.46 -7.70
CA PRO A 287 -2.80 -26.28 -7.15
C PRO A 287 -2.92 -26.57 -5.64
N PRO A 288 -2.29 -27.62 -5.07
CA PRO A 288 -2.23 -27.82 -3.61
C PRO A 288 -1.54 -26.69 -2.84
N ALA A 289 -0.51 -26.08 -3.39
CA ALA A 289 0.15 -24.95 -2.73
C ALA A 289 -0.73 -23.68 -2.79
N GLU A 290 -1.40 -23.45 -3.94
CA GLU A 290 -2.32 -22.33 -4.11
C GLU A 290 -3.58 -22.47 -3.22
N GLU A 291 -4.08 -23.70 -3.04
CA GLU A 291 -5.16 -23.99 -2.10
C GLU A 291 -4.78 -23.61 -0.67
N ARG A 292 -3.57 -23.98 -0.21
CA ARG A 292 -3.10 -23.62 1.13
C ARG A 292 -2.83 -22.13 1.30
N LEU A 293 -2.41 -21.44 0.23
CA LEU A 293 -2.08 -20.02 0.31
C LEU A 293 -3.33 -19.12 0.29
N VAL A 294 -4.21 -19.32 -0.71
CA VAL A 294 -5.34 -18.42 -1.02
C VAL A 294 -6.71 -19.10 -1.09
N GLY A 295 -6.78 -20.43 -0.93
CA GLY A 295 -8.05 -21.18 -0.99
C GLY A 295 -8.63 -21.29 -2.41
N LEU A 296 -7.77 -21.44 -3.43
CA LEU A 296 -8.18 -21.43 -4.85
C LEU A 296 -9.31 -22.43 -5.19
N GLY A 297 -9.24 -23.66 -4.68
CA GLY A 297 -10.26 -24.69 -4.86
C GLY A 297 -11.59 -24.34 -4.20
N GLY A 298 -11.58 -23.68 -3.03
CA GLY A 298 -12.77 -23.16 -2.35
C GLY A 298 -13.45 -21.97 -3.07
N ALA A 299 -12.71 -21.30 -3.97
CA ALA A 299 -13.20 -20.20 -4.79
C ALA A 299 -13.84 -20.64 -6.12
N VAL A 300 -13.80 -21.93 -6.46
CA VAL A 300 -14.42 -22.47 -7.68
C VAL A 300 -15.94 -22.38 -7.58
N VAL A 301 -16.56 -21.74 -8.57
CA VAL A 301 -18.02 -21.52 -8.66
C VAL A 301 -18.71 -22.43 -9.66
N GLN A 302 -17.99 -22.92 -10.67
CA GLN A 302 -18.52 -23.81 -11.71
C GLN A 302 -17.46 -24.84 -12.14
N GLY A 303 -17.89 -26.03 -12.56
CA GLY A 303 -16.99 -27.11 -12.96
C GLY A 303 -16.27 -27.72 -11.75
N ARG A 304 -14.96 -27.99 -11.88
CA ARG A 304 -14.13 -28.56 -10.81
C ARG A 304 -12.83 -27.78 -10.61
N ALA A 305 -12.24 -27.93 -9.43
CA ALA A 305 -10.90 -27.43 -9.15
C ALA A 305 -9.85 -28.11 -10.06
N LEU A 306 -8.79 -27.35 -10.35
CA LEU A 306 -7.62 -27.80 -11.08
C LEU A 306 -6.79 -28.76 -10.22
N ARG A 307 -6.35 -29.87 -10.80
CA ARG A 307 -5.53 -30.88 -10.10
C ARG A 307 -4.08 -30.88 -10.61
N PRO A 308 -3.11 -31.30 -9.78
CA PRO A 308 -1.72 -31.46 -10.20
C PRO A 308 -1.54 -32.43 -11.37
N ASP A 309 -2.35 -33.50 -11.41
CA ASP A 309 -2.28 -34.60 -12.37
C ASP A 309 -3.16 -34.39 -13.60
N ASP A 310 -3.79 -33.22 -13.74
CA ASP A 310 -4.52 -32.85 -14.96
C ASP A 310 -3.51 -32.66 -16.11
N LEU A 311 -3.31 -33.70 -16.93
CA LEU A 311 -2.39 -33.66 -18.06
C LEU A 311 -3.08 -33.16 -19.34
N PRO A 312 -2.35 -32.53 -20.26
CA PRO A 312 -2.92 -32.11 -21.54
C PRO A 312 -3.37 -33.32 -22.37
N THR A 313 -4.54 -33.18 -22.99
CA THR A 313 -5.19 -34.21 -23.80
C THR A 313 -5.09 -33.87 -25.28
N ASP A 314 -4.85 -34.88 -26.12
CA ASP A 314 -4.92 -34.73 -27.57
C ASP A 314 -6.37 -34.96 -28.02
N VAL A 315 -6.94 -34.01 -28.76
CA VAL A 315 -8.31 -34.12 -29.27
C VAL A 315 -8.29 -34.88 -30.61
N PRO A 316 -9.12 -35.93 -30.79
CA PRO A 316 -9.21 -36.66 -32.06
C PRO A 316 -9.64 -35.75 -33.23
N GLY A 317 -9.07 -35.96 -34.42
CA GLY A 317 -9.46 -35.26 -35.66
C GLY A 317 -8.81 -33.89 -35.86
N LEU A 318 -8.68 -33.08 -34.81
CA LEU A 318 -7.91 -31.83 -34.85
C LEU A 318 -6.46 -32.11 -34.52
N GLN A 319 -5.53 -31.47 -35.23
CA GLN A 319 -4.14 -31.47 -34.82
C GLN A 319 -3.99 -30.52 -33.62
N ASN A 320 -4.69 -30.74 -32.51
CA ASN A 320 -4.72 -29.83 -31.36
C ASN A 320 -4.43 -30.57 -30.05
N ARG A 321 -3.60 -29.97 -29.19
CA ARG A 321 -3.33 -30.43 -27.82
C ARG A 321 -3.95 -29.45 -26.83
N GLN A 322 -4.89 -29.91 -26.01
CA GLN A 322 -5.63 -29.07 -25.08
C GLN A 322 -5.03 -29.13 -23.68
N PHE A 323 -4.72 -27.97 -23.13
CA PHE A 323 -4.23 -27.79 -21.78
C PHE A 323 -5.39 -27.50 -20.82
N PRO A 324 -5.48 -28.21 -19.68
CA PRO A 324 -6.52 -27.95 -18.70
C PRO A 324 -6.28 -26.60 -18.02
N VAL A 325 -7.30 -25.75 -17.98
CA VAL A 325 -7.23 -24.44 -17.33
C VAL A 325 -8.41 -24.19 -16.40
N LEU A 326 -8.15 -23.49 -15.30
CA LEU A 326 -9.15 -22.87 -14.46
C LEU A 326 -9.30 -21.41 -14.89
N ALA A 327 -10.50 -21.01 -15.30
CA ALA A 327 -10.77 -19.67 -15.80
C ALA A 327 -11.40 -18.77 -14.72
N THR A 328 -11.19 -17.46 -14.80
CA THR A 328 -11.88 -16.50 -13.91
C THR A 328 -13.33 -16.26 -14.36
N SER A 329 -14.24 -16.03 -13.41
CA SER A 329 -15.59 -15.49 -13.68
C SER A 329 -15.58 -13.96 -13.86
N ARG A 330 -14.43 -13.31 -13.69
CA ARG A 330 -14.26 -11.85 -13.78
C ARG A 330 -13.00 -11.53 -14.57
N PRO A 331 -13.11 -11.29 -15.88
CA PRO A 331 -11.96 -10.95 -16.71
C PRO A 331 -11.45 -9.52 -16.47
N TYR A 332 -12.10 -8.66 -15.66
CA TYR A 332 -11.69 -7.26 -15.38
C TYR A 332 -11.16 -6.46 -16.61
N VAL A 333 -11.57 -6.85 -17.83
CA VAL A 333 -11.28 -6.16 -19.07
C VAL A 333 -12.49 -5.31 -19.37
N ASP A 334 -12.26 -4.00 -19.42
CA ASP A 334 -13.30 -3.03 -19.71
C ASP A 334 -13.52 -2.94 -21.23
N GLY A 335 -14.69 -3.39 -21.70
CA GLY A 335 -15.01 -3.44 -23.12
C GLY A 335 -16.50 -3.66 -23.41
N ASP A 336 -17.08 -2.77 -24.21
CA ASP A 336 -18.44 -2.91 -24.74
C ASP A 336 -18.47 -2.72 -26.26
N ILE A 337 -19.48 -3.32 -26.88
CA ILE A 337 -19.76 -3.11 -28.30
C ILE A 337 -21.15 -2.51 -28.43
N SER A 338 -21.25 -1.30 -28.95
CA SER A 338 -22.53 -0.70 -29.34
C SER A 338 -22.74 -0.90 -30.83
N VAL A 339 -23.89 -1.44 -31.22
CA VAL A 339 -24.23 -1.68 -32.62
C VAL A 339 -25.45 -0.86 -33.02
N THR A 340 -25.41 -0.26 -34.19
CA THR A 340 -26.58 0.35 -34.84
C THR A 340 -26.99 -0.46 -36.06
N PHE A 341 -28.28 -0.67 -36.23
CA PHE A 341 -28.84 -1.43 -37.34
C PHE A 341 -29.51 -0.49 -38.34
N THR A 342 -29.18 -0.69 -39.62
CA THR A 342 -29.81 0.01 -40.73
C THR A 342 -30.32 -1.01 -41.73
N ARG A 343 -31.62 -0.99 -42.02
CA ARG A 343 -32.22 -1.80 -43.06
C ARG A 343 -31.98 -1.12 -44.40
N LEU A 344 -31.43 -1.88 -45.34
CA LEU A 344 -31.14 -1.49 -46.70
C LEU A 344 -32.08 -2.23 -47.65
N HIS A 345 -32.67 -1.52 -48.60
CA HIS A 345 -33.49 -2.09 -49.67
C HIS A 345 -32.80 -1.95 -51.03
N PRO A 346 -31.76 -2.75 -51.32
CA PRO A 346 -31.12 -2.76 -52.63
C PRO A 346 -32.05 -3.36 -53.69
N GLU A 347 -32.02 -2.82 -54.92
CA GLU A 347 -32.78 -3.38 -56.05
C GLU A 347 -32.40 -4.85 -56.32
N ARG A 348 -31.11 -5.18 -56.16
CA ARG A 348 -30.57 -6.52 -56.38
C ARG A 348 -29.31 -6.74 -55.54
N VAL A 349 -29.14 -7.96 -55.02
CA VAL A 349 -27.91 -8.42 -54.34
C VAL A 349 -27.44 -9.73 -54.97
N ALA A 350 -28.31 -10.74 -55.06
CA ALA A 350 -27.99 -11.98 -55.75
C ALA A 350 -27.75 -11.75 -57.25
N GLY A 351 -26.70 -12.37 -57.77
CA GLY A 351 -26.24 -12.24 -59.16
C GLY A 351 -25.29 -11.09 -59.41
N LEU A 352 -24.97 -10.27 -58.39
CA LEU A 352 -23.94 -9.24 -58.51
C LEU A 352 -22.55 -9.81 -58.17
N PRO A 353 -21.48 -9.39 -58.88
CA PRO A 353 -20.11 -9.63 -58.45
C PRO A 353 -19.81 -8.89 -57.14
N GLU A 354 -18.79 -9.32 -56.38
CA GLU A 354 -18.52 -8.82 -55.03
C GLU A 354 -18.31 -7.30 -55.01
N ALA A 355 -17.53 -6.79 -55.97
CA ALA A 355 -17.28 -5.35 -56.10
C ALA A 355 -18.56 -4.53 -56.41
N ALA A 356 -19.58 -5.14 -57.02
CA ALA A 356 -20.86 -4.49 -57.30
C ALA A 356 -21.82 -4.56 -56.11
N VAL A 357 -21.74 -5.60 -55.28
CA VAL A 357 -22.53 -5.71 -54.03
C VAL A 357 -22.25 -4.51 -53.14
N GLY A 358 -20.98 -4.19 -52.88
CA GLY A 358 -20.62 -3.04 -52.05
C GLY A 358 -21.20 -1.71 -52.55
N ARG A 359 -21.22 -1.49 -53.87
CA ARG A 359 -21.84 -0.29 -54.48
C ARG A 359 -23.36 -0.30 -54.33
N ALA A 360 -24.00 -1.44 -54.59
CA ALA A 360 -25.46 -1.57 -54.47
C ALA A 360 -25.94 -1.29 -53.05
N LEU A 361 -25.20 -1.76 -52.04
CA LEU A 361 -25.51 -1.49 -50.63
C LEU A 361 -25.27 -0.02 -50.25
N ALA A 362 -24.25 0.61 -50.80
CA ALA A 362 -23.95 2.02 -50.53
C ALA A 362 -25.00 3.00 -51.11
N THR A 363 -25.68 2.62 -52.21
CA THR A 363 -26.72 3.44 -52.86
C THR A 363 -28.15 3.03 -52.50
N ALA A 364 -28.33 1.96 -51.71
CA ALA A 364 -29.65 1.48 -51.31
C ALA A 364 -30.37 2.47 -50.39
N GLU A 365 -31.70 2.48 -50.43
CA GLU A 365 -32.51 3.18 -49.44
C GLU A 365 -32.20 2.63 -48.04
N ALA A 366 -31.91 3.53 -47.10
CA ALA A 366 -31.45 3.21 -45.75
C ALA A 366 -32.48 3.66 -44.69
N ILE A 367 -33.01 2.70 -43.94
CA ILE A 367 -34.03 2.92 -42.92
C ILE A 367 -33.47 2.48 -41.55
N PRO A 368 -33.46 3.34 -40.52
CA PRO A 368 -33.03 2.95 -39.18
C PRO A 368 -33.82 1.75 -38.65
N ALA A 369 -33.13 0.74 -38.14
CA ALA A 369 -33.72 -0.54 -37.70
C ALA A 369 -33.43 -0.88 -36.22
N GLY A 370 -32.93 0.09 -35.45
CA GLY A 370 -32.68 -0.02 -34.02
C GLY A 370 -31.19 -0.02 -33.65
N SER A 371 -30.90 -0.32 -32.39
CA SER A 371 -29.55 -0.45 -31.85
C SER A 371 -29.53 -1.42 -30.68
N ALA A 372 -28.35 -1.94 -30.35
CA ALA A 372 -28.13 -2.77 -29.17
C ALA A 372 -26.77 -2.44 -28.54
N ARG A 373 -26.66 -2.64 -27.22
CA ARG A 373 -25.39 -2.65 -26.50
C ARG A 373 -25.10 -4.08 -26.10
N LEU A 374 -23.89 -4.53 -26.41
CA LEU A 374 -23.44 -5.90 -26.20
C LEU A 374 -22.32 -5.88 -25.17
N ASP A 375 -22.44 -6.76 -24.19
CA ASP A 375 -21.48 -6.93 -23.10
C ASP A 375 -20.53 -8.09 -23.44
N VAL A 376 -19.24 -7.76 -23.61
CA VAL A 376 -18.20 -8.74 -23.96
C VAL A 376 -17.95 -9.72 -22.81
N ALA A 377 -18.02 -9.25 -21.56
CA ALA A 377 -17.83 -10.11 -20.39
C ALA A 377 -18.98 -11.12 -20.25
N ALA A 378 -20.22 -10.68 -20.46
CA ALA A 378 -21.37 -11.59 -20.45
C ALA A 378 -21.30 -12.66 -21.56
N ALA A 379 -20.84 -12.27 -22.76
CA ALA A 379 -20.62 -13.22 -23.87
C ALA A 379 -19.53 -14.25 -23.54
N GLN A 380 -18.46 -13.82 -22.89
CA GLN A 380 -17.40 -14.72 -22.41
C GLN A 380 -17.93 -15.72 -21.36
N ASP A 381 -18.67 -15.25 -20.36
CA ASP A 381 -19.22 -16.10 -19.31
C ASP A 381 -20.15 -17.17 -19.87
N ALA A 382 -21.01 -16.78 -20.83
CA ALA A 382 -21.88 -17.71 -21.54
C ALA A 382 -21.09 -18.80 -22.27
N GLN A 383 -19.99 -18.44 -22.93
CA GLN A 383 -19.13 -19.41 -23.62
C GLN A 383 -18.38 -20.34 -22.67
N LEU A 384 -17.85 -19.84 -21.55
CA LEU A 384 -17.20 -20.67 -20.54
C LEU A 384 -18.19 -21.67 -19.93
N ALA A 385 -19.42 -21.20 -19.66
CA ALA A 385 -20.47 -22.06 -19.15
C ALA A 385 -20.86 -23.17 -20.13
N GLU A 386 -20.92 -22.86 -21.43
CA GLU A 386 -21.21 -23.85 -22.47
C GLU A 386 -20.10 -24.87 -22.61
N ALA A 387 -18.84 -24.42 -22.66
CA ALA A 387 -17.69 -25.32 -22.78
C ALA A 387 -17.59 -26.31 -21.62
N LEU A 388 -18.04 -25.93 -20.41
CA LEU A 388 -18.09 -26.82 -19.25
C LEU A 388 -19.26 -27.82 -19.30
N ARG A 389 -20.35 -27.52 -20.00
CA ARG A 389 -21.53 -28.41 -20.11
C ARG A 389 -21.30 -29.57 -21.08
N ASP A 390 -20.71 -29.29 -22.23
CA ASP A 390 -20.61 -30.25 -23.34
C ASP A 390 -19.44 -31.25 -23.19
N GLY A 391 -18.82 -31.33 -22.01
CA GLY A 391 -17.62 -32.15 -21.80
C GLY A 391 -16.37 -31.60 -22.49
N GLY A 392 -16.43 -30.33 -22.90
CA GLY A 392 -15.38 -29.61 -23.61
C GLY A 392 -15.62 -29.54 -25.10
N SER A 393 -16.27 -28.46 -25.57
CA SER A 393 -15.92 -27.93 -26.88
C SER A 393 -14.46 -27.49 -26.81
N CYS A 394 -13.55 -28.16 -27.50
CA CYS A 394 -12.20 -27.68 -27.71
C CYS A 394 -12.23 -26.31 -28.38
N CYS A 395 -11.07 -25.70 -28.17
CA CYS A 395 -10.55 -24.62 -28.95
C CYS A 395 -11.17 -23.27 -28.59
N LEU A 396 -11.43 -23.05 -27.29
CA LEU A 396 -11.79 -21.73 -26.77
C LEU A 396 -10.66 -20.70 -26.89
N GLY A 397 -9.41 -21.12 -27.13
CA GLY A 397 -8.29 -20.24 -27.46
C GLY A 397 -7.03 -21.00 -27.86
N GLU A 398 -6.16 -20.35 -28.63
CA GLU A 398 -4.87 -20.90 -29.03
C GLU A 398 -3.73 -20.41 -28.14
N LEU A 399 -2.76 -21.29 -27.86
CA LEU A 399 -1.54 -21.02 -27.10
C LEU A 399 -0.30 -20.97 -28.00
N ARG A 400 -0.50 -20.84 -29.32
CA ARG A 400 0.58 -20.81 -30.30
C ARG A 400 1.37 -19.51 -30.27
N SER A 401 0.70 -18.39 -29.98
CA SER A 401 1.29 -17.05 -29.90
C SER A 401 1.00 -16.47 -28.52
N VAL A 402 1.92 -16.69 -27.58
CA VAL A 402 1.82 -16.16 -26.22
C VAL A 402 2.70 -14.90 -26.13
N LEU A 403 2.10 -13.79 -25.71
CA LEU A 403 2.76 -12.48 -25.65
C LEU A 403 3.20 -12.16 -24.22
N GLN A 404 4.47 -11.81 -24.04
CA GLN A 404 5.07 -11.46 -22.76
C GLN A 404 5.26 -9.95 -22.71
N ALA A 405 4.53 -9.28 -21.81
CA ALA A 405 4.59 -7.83 -21.62
C ALA A 405 5.59 -7.45 -20.53
N GLY A 406 6.65 -6.72 -20.90
CA GLY A 406 7.68 -6.27 -19.96
C GLY A 406 7.19 -5.24 -18.93
N PRO A 407 8.09 -4.79 -18.03
CA PRO A 407 7.77 -3.73 -17.07
C PRO A 407 7.60 -2.38 -17.78
N PRO A 408 6.75 -1.47 -17.24
CA PRO A 408 6.58 -0.15 -17.80
C PRO A 408 7.77 0.76 -17.47
N GLY A 409 8.07 1.70 -18.37
CA GLY A 409 9.08 2.74 -18.15
C GLY A 409 8.47 4.03 -17.61
N TYR A 410 9.23 4.78 -16.80
CA TYR A 410 8.79 6.07 -16.26
C TYR A 410 9.78 7.20 -16.53
N GLN A 411 9.26 8.41 -16.63
CA GLN A 411 10.01 9.66 -16.54
C GLN A 411 9.53 10.43 -15.30
N GLU A 412 10.43 10.76 -14.38
CA GLU A 412 10.09 11.55 -13.20
C GLU A 412 9.99 13.04 -13.55
N LEU A 413 8.88 13.66 -13.14
CA LEU A 413 8.61 15.08 -13.32
C LEU A 413 9.09 15.89 -12.09
N PRO A 414 9.29 17.21 -12.22
CA PRO A 414 9.80 18.05 -11.13
C PRO A 414 8.94 18.08 -9.86
N ASP A 415 7.65 17.76 -9.97
CA ASP A 415 6.70 17.68 -8.86
C ASP A 415 6.67 16.29 -8.18
N GLY A 416 7.50 15.34 -8.65
CA GLY A 416 7.57 13.96 -8.16
C GLY A 416 6.60 12.98 -8.84
N THR A 417 5.74 13.48 -9.74
CA THR A 417 4.83 12.65 -10.55
C THR A 417 5.63 11.77 -11.51
N LEU A 418 5.18 10.53 -11.71
CA LEU A 418 5.77 9.60 -12.67
C LEU A 418 4.99 9.64 -13.99
N ARG A 419 5.59 10.08 -15.09
CA ARG A 419 4.97 9.97 -16.42
C ARG A 419 5.28 8.60 -17.03
N ALA A 420 4.25 7.85 -17.41
CA ALA A 420 4.42 6.59 -18.13
C ALA A 420 5.04 6.83 -19.51
N ARG A 421 6.10 6.08 -19.85
CA ARG A 421 6.81 6.21 -21.12
C ARG A 421 6.08 5.40 -22.20
N ALA A 422 5.60 6.10 -23.23
CA ALA A 422 5.03 5.46 -24.40
C ALA A 422 6.11 4.70 -25.20
N VAL A 423 5.72 3.57 -25.76
CA VAL A 423 6.47 2.70 -26.66
C VAL A 423 5.64 2.56 -27.94
N GLU A 424 6.29 2.59 -29.09
CA GLU A 424 5.61 2.40 -30.37
C GLU A 424 5.02 0.99 -30.46
N PRO A 425 3.75 0.84 -30.86
CA PRO A 425 3.15 -0.47 -31.08
C PRO A 425 3.90 -1.24 -32.17
N ASP A 426 4.31 -2.48 -31.87
CA ASP A 426 4.88 -3.39 -32.85
C ASP A 426 3.88 -4.51 -33.17
N PRO A 427 3.11 -4.42 -34.26
CA PRO A 427 2.13 -5.45 -34.61
C PRO A 427 2.78 -6.78 -35.02
N THR A 428 4.08 -6.80 -35.35
CA THR A 428 4.76 -8.01 -35.80
C THR A 428 4.97 -9.04 -34.68
N VAL A 429 4.87 -8.62 -33.42
CA VAL A 429 4.96 -9.53 -32.26
C VAL A 429 3.78 -10.51 -32.21
N TYR A 430 2.62 -10.15 -32.75
CA TYR A 430 1.40 -10.95 -32.67
C TYR A 430 1.44 -12.21 -33.56
N GLY A 431 2.23 -12.21 -34.64
CA GLY A 431 2.29 -13.34 -35.58
C GLY A 431 3.53 -13.37 -36.48
N GLN A 432 3.71 -14.42 -37.27
CA GLN A 432 4.95 -14.63 -38.03
C GLN A 432 4.96 -13.82 -39.33
N ALA A 433 6.15 -13.53 -39.87
CA ALA A 433 6.29 -12.81 -41.14
C ALA A 433 5.60 -13.49 -42.35
N ARG A 434 5.27 -14.79 -42.24
CA ARG A 434 4.52 -15.54 -43.26
C ARG A 434 3.01 -15.54 -43.02
N ASP A 435 2.57 -15.25 -41.80
CA ASP A 435 1.16 -15.18 -41.46
C ASP A 435 0.55 -13.96 -42.14
N ARG A 436 -0.70 -14.06 -42.58
CA ARG A 436 -1.45 -12.94 -43.16
C ARG A 436 -2.58 -12.60 -42.21
N ASP A 437 -2.89 -11.31 -42.07
CA ASP A 437 -4.02 -10.84 -41.29
C ASP A 437 -4.02 -11.37 -39.83
N VAL A 438 -2.86 -11.32 -39.18
CA VAL A 438 -2.70 -11.78 -37.80
C VAL A 438 -3.69 -11.03 -36.91
N PRO A 439 -4.55 -11.72 -36.14
CA PRO A 439 -5.54 -11.06 -35.30
C PRO A 439 -4.84 -10.27 -34.18
N VAL A 440 -5.18 -8.99 -34.08
CA VAL A 440 -4.72 -8.10 -33.01
C VAL A 440 -5.93 -7.44 -32.35
N PRO A 441 -5.93 -7.25 -31.02
CA PRO A 441 -6.96 -6.44 -30.38
C PRO A 441 -6.93 -5.01 -30.92
N TRP A 442 -8.10 -4.39 -31.10
CA TRP A 442 -8.18 -3.02 -31.63
C TRP A 442 -7.42 -1.98 -30.81
N LEU A 443 -7.39 -2.13 -29.48
CA LEU A 443 -6.57 -1.30 -28.58
C LEU A 443 -5.06 -1.57 -28.71
N GLY A 444 -4.65 -2.61 -29.42
CA GLY A 444 -3.25 -2.85 -29.76
C GLY A 444 -2.64 -1.78 -30.67
N ALA A 445 -3.47 -0.94 -31.31
CA ALA A 445 -3.03 0.25 -32.05
C ALA A 445 -2.97 1.54 -31.19
N ASP A 446 -3.41 1.48 -29.92
CA ASP A 446 -3.25 2.58 -28.96
C ASP A 446 -1.77 2.65 -28.48
N PRO A 447 -1.28 3.79 -27.97
CA PRO A 447 0.07 3.89 -27.43
C PRO A 447 0.33 2.80 -26.39
N SER A 448 1.42 2.05 -26.60
CA SER A 448 1.83 1.00 -25.68
C SER A 448 2.71 1.60 -24.58
N PHE A 449 2.76 0.97 -23.41
CA PHE A 449 3.59 1.41 -22.27
C PHE A 449 4.60 0.35 -21.84
N ARG A 450 4.57 -0.81 -22.51
CA ARG A 450 5.38 -1.99 -22.25
C ARG A 450 5.91 -2.53 -23.56
N THR A 451 7.10 -3.11 -23.53
CA THR A 451 7.61 -3.88 -24.67
C THR A 451 6.96 -5.25 -24.70
N LEU A 452 6.51 -5.69 -25.87
CA LEU A 452 6.00 -7.05 -26.06
C LEU A 452 7.09 -7.95 -26.64
N HIS A 453 7.15 -9.17 -26.11
CA HIS A 453 7.98 -10.25 -26.63
C HIS A 453 7.10 -11.46 -26.92
N ARG A 454 7.25 -12.08 -28.09
CA ARG A 454 6.56 -13.33 -28.38
C ARG A 454 7.33 -14.52 -27.80
N LEU A 455 6.66 -15.33 -27.00
CA LEU A 455 7.18 -16.63 -26.59
C LEU A 455 7.03 -17.61 -27.76
N GLU A 456 8.12 -17.85 -28.48
CA GLU A 456 8.17 -18.80 -29.59
C GLU A 456 8.16 -20.24 -29.08
N THR A 457 7.01 -20.90 -29.07
CA THR A 457 6.94 -22.36 -28.92
C THR A 457 7.01 -22.98 -30.31
N ARG A 458 8.18 -23.51 -30.74
CA ARG A 458 8.24 -24.30 -31.98
C ARG A 458 7.20 -25.40 -31.91
N GLY A 459 6.28 -25.44 -32.88
CA GLY A 459 5.18 -26.40 -32.92
C GLY A 459 5.63 -27.79 -32.49
N LEU A 460 4.98 -28.30 -31.44
CA LEU A 460 5.13 -29.64 -30.87
C LEU A 460 5.40 -30.62 -32.01
N GLY A 461 6.61 -31.19 -32.08
CA GLY A 461 7.09 -31.96 -33.23
C GLY A 461 5.97 -32.75 -33.93
N GLY A 462 5.52 -32.23 -35.06
CA GLY A 462 4.24 -32.60 -35.64
C GLY A 462 3.34 -31.40 -35.86
N ARG A 463 2.23 -31.66 -36.54
CA ARG A 463 1.32 -30.66 -37.08
C ARG A 463 0.38 -30.08 -35.98
N LYS A 464 0.69 -30.29 -34.69
CA LYS A 464 -0.20 -30.07 -33.53
C LYS A 464 -0.15 -28.64 -32.95
N MET A 465 -1.28 -27.94 -32.86
CA MET A 465 -1.40 -26.60 -32.27
C MET A 465 -1.81 -26.70 -30.78
N PRO A 466 -1.12 -26.01 -29.86
CA PRO A 466 -1.52 -25.99 -28.46
C PRO A 466 -2.74 -25.07 -28.26
N GLY A 467 -3.74 -25.54 -27.52
CA GLY A 467 -4.92 -24.77 -27.10
C GLY A 467 -5.25 -25.05 -25.64
N TRP A 468 -6.32 -24.47 -25.11
CA TRP A 468 -6.75 -24.73 -23.73
C TRP A 468 -8.24 -25.06 -23.63
N GLN A 469 -8.57 -25.84 -22.58
CA GLN A 469 -9.92 -26.27 -22.25
C GLN A 469 -10.22 -25.97 -20.77
N PRO A 470 -11.34 -25.29 -20.46
CA PRO A 470 -11.70 -25.00 -19.08
C PRO A 470 -12.12 -26.27 -18.34
N VAL A 471 -11.58 -26.49 -17.15
CA VAL A 471 -12.02 -27.55 -16.22
C VAL A 471 -12.94 -27.01 -15.12
N GLY A 472 -12.89 -25.70 -14.89
CA GLY A 472 -13.75 -24.98 -13.95
C GLY A 472 -13.58 -23.47 -14.05
N VAL A 473 -14.44 -22.76 -13.34
CA VAL A 473 -14.42 -21.30 -13.20
C VAL A 473 -14.29 -20.92 -11.73
N PHE A 474 -13.37 -20.02 -11.39
CA PHE A 474 -13.19 -19.49 -10.03
C PHE A 474 -13.57 -18.01 -9.95
N ASP A 475 -14.12 -17.60 -8.80
CA ASP A 475 -14.38 -16.20 -8.50
C ASP A 475 -13.24 -15.63 -7.65
N PRO A 476 -12.44 -14.67 -8.17
CA PRO A 476 -11.33 -14.08 -7.43
C PRO A 476 -11.79 -13.38 -6.13
N GLU A 477 -13.04 -12.93 -6.03
CA GLU A 477 -13.56 -12.30 -4.80
C GLU A 477 -13.80 -13.27 -3.64
N ARG A 478 -13.78 -14.59 -3.92
CA ARG A 478 -13.93 -15.66 -2.92
C ARG A 478 -12.60 -16.18 -2.39
N LEU A 479 -11.47 -15.72 -2.92
CA LEU A 479 -10.15 -16.01 -2.37
C LEU A 479 -10.02 -15.38 -0.97
N THR A 480 -9.18 -15.96 -0.12
CA THR A 480 -8.94 -15.44 1.23
C THR A 480 -8.46 -13.97 1.15
N ARG A 481 -9.27 -13.03 1.67
CA ARG A 481 -8.94 -11.60 1.68
C ARG A 481 -8.22 -11.21 2.97
N PHE A 482 -7.29 -10.27 2.84
CA PHE A 482 -6.57 -9.63 3.94
C PHE A 482 -7.13 -8.19 4.12
N GLY A 483 -7.02 -7.59 5.31
CA GLY A 483 -7.79 -6.39 5.70
C GLY A 483 -7.58 -5.15 4.81
N ASP A 484 -8.52 -4.19 4.80
CA ASP A 484 -8.52 -3.04 3.87
C ASP A 484 -7.28 -2.13 3.98
N LEU A 485 -6.71 -1.98 5.17
CA LEU A 485 -5.48 -1.21 5.42
C LEU A 485 -4.19 -1.98 5.09
N SER A 486 -4.30 -3.31 4.98
CA SER A 486 -3.24 -4.24 4.57
C SER A 486 -3.43 -4.73 3.14
N ARG A 487 -4.38 -4.16 2.40
CA ARG A 487 -4.66 -4.48 1.00
C ARG A 487 -3.53 -3.96 0.13
N VAL A 488 -2.46 -4.73 0.08
CA VAL A 488 -1.29 -4.44 -0.72
C VAL A 488 -1.50 -5.07 -2.11
N PRO A 489 -1.36 -4.32 -3.22
CA PRO A 489 -1.54 -4.85 -4.58
C PRO A 489 -0.36 -5.71 -5.06
N LEU A 490 0.23 -6.46 -4.14
CA LEU A 490 1.07 -7.61 -4.39
C LEU A 490 0.22 -8.88 -4.57
N GLU A 491 -1.10 -8.81 -4.33
CA GLU A 491 -2.03 -9.91 -4.56
C GLU A 491 -2.13 -10.25 -6.04
N THR A 492 -1.76 -11.49 -6.38
CA THR A 492 -1.60 -11.94 -7.76
C THR A 492 -2.92 -11.96 -8.56
N TYR A 493 -4.07 -12.12 -7.90
CA TYR A 493 -5.37 -12.33 -8.55
C TYR A 493 -6.31 -11.13 -8.45
N GLU A 494 -5.89 -10.03 -7.83
CA GLU A 494 -6.66 -8.79 -7.80
C GLU A 494 -6.28 -7.89 -9.00
N PRO A 495 -7.24 -7.20 -9.64
CA PRO A 495 -6.93 -6.24 -10.69
C PRO A 495 -6.21 -5.02 -10.10
N PRO A 496 -5.24 -4.43 -10.83
CA PRO A 496 -4.67 -3.17 -10.40
C PRO A 496 -5.72 -2.08 -10.62
N THR A 497 -5.93 -1.24 -9.62
CA THR A 497 -6.85 -0.10 -9.71
C THR A 497 -6.05 1.19 -9.77
N ALA A 498 -6.48 2.09 -10.66
CA ALA A 498 -5.91 3.42 -10.79
C ALA A 498 -7.05 4.45 -10.78
N GLU A 499 -7.08 5.30 -9.76
CA GLU A 499 -8.14 6.29 -9.54
C GLU A 499 -7.74 7.67 -10.07
N GLY A 500 -8.70 8.56 -10.36
CA GLY A 500 -8.38 9.92 -10.78
C GLY A 500 -7.69 10.73 -9.67
N ALA A 501 -6.42 11.12 -9.90
CA ALA A 501 -5.63 11.90 -8.94
C ALA A 501 -6.10 13.35 -8.83
N ASP A 502 -6.65 13.91 -9.90
CA ASP A 502 -7.14 15.28 -9.99
C ASP A 502 -8.60 15.36 -10.47
N GLU A 503 -9.21 16.54 -10.35
CA GLU A 503 -10.61 16.76 -10.70
C GLU A 503 -10.92 16.45 -12.18
N PRO A 504 -10.07 16.85 -13.16
CA PRO A 504 -10.26 16.47 -14.56
C PRO A 504 -10.27 14.95 -14.77
N SER A 505 -9.33 14.22 -14.16
CA SER A 505 -9.25 12.76 -14.31
C SER A 505 -10.41 12.05 -13.61
N ARG A 506 -10.82 12.52 -12.41
CA ARG A 506 -12.02 12.00 -11.73
C ARG A 506 -13.29 12.22 -12.55
N THR A 507 -13.46 13.41 -13.11
CA THR A 507 -14.60 13.74 -13.97
C THR A 507 -14.61 12.88 -15.23
N ALA A 508 -13.45 12.70 -15.87
CA ALA A 508 -13.33 11.85 -17.06
C ALA A 508 -13.68 10.38 -16.77
N LEU A 509 -13.22 9.85 -15.63
CA LEU A 509 -13.50 8.47 -15.22
C LEU A 509 -14.87 8.28 -14.55
N GLY A 510 -15.61 9.36 -14.28
CA GLY A 510 -16.89 9.30 -13.56
C GLY A 510 -16.76 8.77 -12.13
N ASP A 511 -15.69 9.15 -11.43
CA ASP A 511 -15.32 8.67 -10.08
C ASP A 511 -15.17 7.14 -9.96
N GLN A 512 -14.90 6.45 -11.07
CA GLN A 512 -14.59 5.01 -11.07
C GLN A 512 -13.10 4.75 -11.34
N PRO A 513 -12.54 3.64 -10.83
CA PRO A 513 -11.17 3.26 -11.16
C PRO A 513 -11.08 2.86 -12.64
N LEU A 514 -9.94 3.22 -13.25
CA LEU A 514 -9.51 2.71 -14.54
C LEU A 514 -9.09 1.24 -14.38
N PHE A 515 -9.58 0.38 -15.28
CA PHE A 515 -9.23 -1.04 -15.35
C PHE A 515 -8.29 -1.34 -16.53
N PRO A 516 -7.60 -2.50 -16.52
CA PRO A 516 -6.88 -2.98 -17.69
C PRO A 516 -7.75 -3.01 -18.95
N GLY A 517 -7.24 -2.46 -20.05
CA GLY A 517 -7.88 -2.54 -21.36
C GLY A 517 -7.49 -3.81 -22.14
N GLY A 518 -8.04 -3.96 -23.34
CA GLY A 518 -7.74 -5.08 -24.26
C GLY A 518 -6.36 -5.03 -24.94
N ASN A 519 -5.47 -4.10 -24.56
CA ASN A 519 -4.09 -4.04 -25.07
C ASN A 519 -3.14 -4.78 -24.12
N PRO A 520 -2.52 -5.91 -24.51
CA PRO A 520 -1.51 -6.61 -23.70
C PRO A 520 -0.32 -5.74 -23.30
N ALA A 521 0.01 -4.72 -24.11
CA ALA A 521 1.08 -3.76 -23.88
C ALA A 521 0.60 -2.48 -23.17
N GLY A 522 -0.67 -2.46 -22.75
CA GLY A 522 -1.28 -1.34 -22.03
C GLY A 522 -0.59 -1.04 -20.71
N TYR A 523 -0.93 0.11 -20.13
CA TYR A 523 -0.30 0.57 -18.90
C TYR A 523 -0.61 -0.36 -17.71
N LEU A 524 -1.90 -0.59 -17.44
CA LEU A 524 -2.38 -1.52 -16.43
C LEU A 524 -2.37 -2.96 -16.96
N SER A 525 -1.69 -3.86 -16.27
CA SER A 525 -1.66 -5.29 -16.63
C SER A 525 -2.84 -6.03 -16.02
N THR A 526 -3.47 -6.88 -16.83
CA THR A 526 -4.46 -7.86 -16.35
C THR A 526 -3.83 -8.87 -15.39
N PRO A 527 -4.49 -9.27 -14.29
CA PRO A 527 -4.06 -10.43 -13.51
C PRO A 527 -4.24 -11.74 -14.31
N PRO A 528 -3.65 -12.88 -13.87
CA PRO A 528 -3.78 -14.15 -14.57
C PRO A 528 -5.21 -14.67 -14.49
N PHE A 529 -5.85 -14.72 -15.64
CA PHE A 529 -7.24 -15.13 -15.82
C PHE A 529 -7.41 -16.58 -16.22
N LEU A 530 -6.33 -17.20 -16.71
CA LEU A 530 -6.27 -18.63 -17.01
C LEU A 530 -5.15 -19.24 -16.18
N LEU A 531 -5.50 -20.23 -15.34
CA LEU A 531 -4.57 -20.95 -14.51
C LEU A 531 -4.45 -22.40 -14.99
N THR A 532 -3.25 -22.83 -15.36
CA THR A 532 -2.94 -24.26 -15.60
C THR A 532 -2.04 -24.78 -14.49
N ASN A 533 -1.70 -26.08 -14.51
CA ASN A 533 -0.81 -26.67 -13.50
C ASN A 533 0.66 -26.65 -13.97
N LEU A 534 1.58 -26.62 -13.01
CA LEU A 534 3.02 -26.66 -13.30
C LEU A 534 3.44 -27.95 -14.04
N GLU A 535 2.79 -29.08 -13.77
CA GLU A 535 3.08 -30.37 -14.42
C GLU A 535 2.80 -30.36 -15.94
N SER A 536 1.94 -29.45 -16.41
CA SER A 536 1.67 -29.26 -17.84
C SER A 536 2.75 -28.44 -18.56
N LEU A 537 3.57 -27.68 -17.83
CA LEU A 537 4.55 -26.77 -18.42
C LEU A 537 5.59 -27.43 -19.33
N PRO A 538 6.19 -28.59 -19.00
CA PRO A 538 7.20 -29.20 -19.87
C PRO A 538 6.66 -29.51 -21.27
N LYS A 539 5.37 -29.86 -21.37
CA LYS A 539 4.69 -30.07 -22.65
C LYS A 539 4.29 -28.76 -23.32
N LEU A 540 3.84 -27.75 -22.56
CA LEU A 540 3.44 -26.46 -23.13
C LEU A 540 4.64 -25.68 -23.68
N LEU A 541 5.76 -25.73 -22.97
CA LEU A 541 7.01 -25.06 -23.32
C LEU A 541 7.90 -25.92 -24.23
N GLU A 542 7.39 -27.04 -24.76
CA GLU A 542 8.10 -27.82 -25.74
C GLU A 542 8.40 -26.93 -26.96
N GLY A 543 9.67 -26.86 -27.35
CA GLY A 543 10.11 -25.96 -28.43
C GLY A 543 10.33 -24.49 -28.03
N ALA A 544 10.03 -24.08 -26.79
CA ALA A 544 10.38 -22.76 -26.28
C ALA A 544 11.90 -22.59 -26.05
N PRO A 545 12.41 -21.35 -25.89
CA PRO A 545 13.82 -21.09 -25.54
C PRO A 545 14.26 -21.87 -24.30
N ARG A 546 15.52 -22.32 -24.27
CA ARG A 546 16.06 -23.14 -23.16
C ARG A 546 15.90 -22.44 -21.81
N GLU A 547 16.16 -21.14 -21.76
CA GLU A 547 16.04 -20.32 -20.56
C GLU A 547 14.64 -20.43 -19.92
N GLN A 548 13.59 -20.32 -20.72
CA GLN A 548 12.21 -20.45 -20.25
C GLN A 548 11.87 -21.90 -19.84
N ARG A 549 12.43 -22.91 -20.51
CA ARG A 549 12.15 -24.33 -20.20
C ARG A 549 12.83 -24.81 -18.93
N ASP A 550 14.08 -24.39 -18.73
CA ASP A 550 14.90 -24.83 -17.60
C ASP A 550 14.52 -24.08 -16.31
N ALA A 551 14.01 -22.85 -16.45
CA ALA A 551 13.57 -22.00 -15.35
C ALA A 551 12.22 -21.31 -15.64
N PRO A 552 11.09 -22.05 -15.67
CA PRO A 552 9.79 -21.49 -16.04
C PRO A 552 9.09 -20.72 -14.91
N ILE A 553 9.48 -20.91 -13.66
CA ILE A 553 8.81 -20.30 -12.50
C ILE A 553 9.21 -18.82 -12.43
N SER A 554 8.24 -17.95 -12.26
CA SER A 554 8.40 -16.49 -12.29
C SER A 554 8.50 -15.87 -10.90
N ALA A 555 7.83 -16.48 -9.92
CA ALA A 555 7.98 -16.13 -8.50
C ALA A 555 7.57 -17.31 -7.60
N VAL A 556 8.02 -17.29 -6.35
CA VAL A 556 7.53 -18.19 -5.29
C VAL A 556 7.04 -17.34 -4.12
N ARG A 557 5.74 -17.46 -3.82
CA ARG A 557 5.09 -16.77 -2.69
C ARG A 557 5.15 -17.69 -1.47
N VAL A 558 5.69 -17.20 -0.37
CA VAL A 558 6.04 -18.02 0.79
C VAL A 558 5.33 -17.53 2.04
N ARG A 559 4.63 -18.44 2.73
CA ARG A 559 4.11 -18.26 4.08
C ARG A 559 5.03 -18.95 5.07
N VAL A 560 5.39 -18.24 6.13
CA VAL A 560 6.29 -18.71 7.18
C VAL A 560 5.48 -19.24 8.35
N GLU A 561 5.90 -20.37 8.91
CA GLU A 561 5.23 -20.99 10.05
C GLU A 561 5.16 -20.06 11.27
N ASP A 562 4.07 -20.14 12.04
CA ASP A 562 3.82 -19.35 13.25
C ASP A 562 3.78 -17.82 13.02
N VAL A 563 3.27 -17.37 11.86
CA VAL A 563 3.12 -15.95 11.52
C VAL A 563 1.65 -15.60 11.24
N ASP A 564 0.93 -15.13 12.25
CA ASP A 564 -0.48 -14.70 12.15
C ASP A 564 -0.64 -13.17 12.00
N GLY A 565 0.47 -12.43 11.99
CA GLY A 565 0.50 -10.96 11.96
C GLY A 565 1.90 -10.41 12.22
N TYR A 566 2.05 -9.09 12.18
CA TYR A 566 3.35 -8.45 12.39
C TYR A 566 3.71 -8.36 13.88
N SER A 567 4.69 -9.14 14.33
CA SER A 567 5.33 -8.98 15.64
C SER A 567 6.85 -8.94 15.49
N GLU A 568 7.61 -8.49 16.49
CA GLU A 568 9.08 -8.56 16.44
C GLU A 568 9.59 -10.00 16.26
N ARG A 569 8.93 -10.96 16.91
CA ARG A 569 9.26 -12.38 16.78
C ARG A 569 8.97 -12.88 15.35
N SER A 570 7.82 -12.53 14.81
CA SER A 570 7.42 -12.92 13.45
C SER A 570 8.32 -12.26 12.40
N ALA A 571 8.62 -10.97 12.55
CA ALA A 571 9.51 -10.23 11.65
C ALA A 571 10.93 -10.81 11.65
N GLU A 572 11.48 -11.15 12.82
CA GLU A 572 12.80 -11.78 12.91
C GLU A 572 12.80 -13.20 12.33
N ARG A 573 11.74 -13.98 12.59
CA ARG A 573 11.59 -15.31 11.99
C ARG A 573 11.53 -15.23 10.46
N VAL A 574 10.70 -14.33 9.93
CA VAL A 574 10.59 -14.09 8.49
C VAL A 574 11.91 -13.61 7.90
N ARG A 575 12.65 -12.72 8.58
CA ARG A 575 13.99 -12.28 8.17
C ARG A 575 14.96 -13.45 8.04
N LEU A 576 15.01 -14.32 9.05
CA LEU A 576 15.89 -15.49 9.05
C LEU A 576 15.53 -16.48 7.93
N VAL A 577 14.24 -16.76 7.73
CA VAL A 577 13.79 -17.64 6.63
C VAL A 577 14.12 -17.01 5.27
N ALA A 578 13.89 -15.71 5.10
CA ALA A 578 14.22 -14.99 3.87
C ALA A 578 15.73 -15.03 3.56
N GLU A 579 16.59 -14.84 4.57
CA GLU A 579 18.05 -14.95 4.44
C GLU A 579 18.48 -16.37 4.06
N GLN A 580 17.91 -17.40 4.70
CA GLN A 580 18.19 -18.80 4.37
C GLN A 580 17.76 -19.14 2.94
N ILE A 581 16.60 -18.66 2.49
CA ILE A 581 16.15 -18.84 1.10
C ILE A 581 17.15 -18.16 0.13
N ALA A 582 17.55 -16.93 0.41
CA ALA A 582 18.47 -16.18 -0.44
C ALA A 582 19.84 -16.87 -0.53
N GLU A 583 20.38 -17.34 0.59
CA GLU A 583 21.66 -18.07 0.65
C GLU A 583 21.60 -19.42 -0.07
N ALA A 584 20.51 -20.18 0.11
CA ALA A 584 20.36 -21.51 -0.47
C ALA A 584 20.16 -21.48 -2.00
N THR A 585 19.46 -20.47 -2.51
CA THR A 585 19.00 -20.43 -3.92
C THR A 585 19.73 -19.41 -4.79
N GLY A 586 20.34 -18.40 -4.18
CA GLY A 586 20.93 -17.24 -4.86
C GLY A 586 19.91 -16.31 -5.53
N LEU A 587 18.62 -16.46 -5.22
CA LEU A 587 17.51 -15.65 -5.75
C LEU A 587 17.33 -14.35 -4.97
N ASP A 588 16.61 -13.40 -5.56
CA ASP A 588 16.22 -12.17 -4.85
C ASP A 588 15.02 -12.47 -3.95
N VAL A 589 15.11 -12.09 -2.68
CA VAL A 589 14.08 -12.35 -1.67
C VAL A 589 13.61 -11.03 -1.07
N ASP A 590 12.31 -10.81 -1.11
CA ASP A 590 11.66 -9.63 -0.56
C ASP A 590 10.75 -10.02 0.60
N ILE A 591 10.85 -9.28 1.70
CA ILE A 591 9.98 -9.44 2.87
C ILE A 591 8.74 -8.60 2.62
N THR A 592 7.58 -9.26 2.48
CA THR A 592 6.28 -8.61 2.31
C THR A 592 5.53 -8.42 3.62
N LEU A 593 5.92 -9.14 4.68
CA LEU A 593 5.41 -8.92 6.03
C LEU A 593 5.61 -7.45 6.46
N GLY A 594 4.54 -6.78 6.87
CA GLY A 594 4.61 -5.36 7.27
C GLY A 594 4.65 -4.36 6.11
N SER A 595 4.28 -4.78 4.89
CA SER A 595 4.14 -3.86 3.75
C SER A 595 2.89 -2.99 3.89
N SER A 596 2.92 -1.80 3.30
CA SER A 596 1.79 -0.87 3.30
C SER A 596 1.57 -0.28 1.90
N PRO A 597 0.31 -0.01 1.51
CA PRO A 597 0.00 0.81 0.34
C PRO A 597 0.66 2.18 0.45
N ALA A 598 1.18 2.67 -0.66
CA ALA A 598 1.97 3.87 -0.82
C ALA A 598 1.54 4.61 -2.11
N PRO A 599 0.52 5.48 -2.03
CA PRO A 599 -0.06 6.16 -3.18
C PRO A 599 1.01 6.88 -4.03
N GLN A 600 1.01 6.65 -5.33
CA GLN A 600 1.86 7.28 -6.33
C GLN A 600 0.99 7.91 -7.41
N THR A 601 1.30 9.16 -7.74
CA THR A 601 0.66 9.83 -8.88
C THR A 601 1.41 9.48 -10.15
N VAL A 602 0.69 8.91 -11.10
CA VAL A 602 1.18 8.57 -12.43
C VAL A 602 0.43 9.39 -13.48
N GLU A 603 1.15 9.99 -14.41
CA GLU A 603 0.57 10.63 -15.58
C GLU A 603 0.57 9.63 -16.75
N LEU A 604 -0.63 9.31 -17.23
CA LEU A 604 -0.88 8.46 -18.38
C LEU A 604 -1.17 9.35 -19.61
N PRO A 605 -0.32 9.34 -20.64
CA PRO A 605 -0.54 10.08 -21.88
C PRO A 605 -1.87 9.76 -22.57
N ALA A 606 -2.36 10.72 -23.35
CA ALA A 606 -3.58 10.57 -24.16
C ALA A 606 -3.48 9.39 -25.14
N GLY A 607 -4.61 8.70 -25.34
CA GLY A 607 -4.73 7.58 -26.29
C GLY A 607 -5.09 8.07 -27.71
N SER A 608 -4.83 7.22 -28.70
CA SER A 608 -5.16 7.45 -30.11
C SER A 608 -6.66 7.38 -30.39
N PHE A 609 -7.44 6.73 -29.51
CA PHE A 609 -8.89 6.53 -29.65
C PHE A 609 -9.75 7.47 -28.80
N GLY A 610 -9.20 8.61 -28.38
CA GLY A 610 -9.94 9.68 -27.71
C GLY A 610 -9.81 9.74 -26.19
N ARG A 611 -9.16 8.75 -25.54
CA ARG A 611 -8.83 8.84 -24.12
C ARG A 611 -7.97 10.08 -23.86
N PRO A 612 -8.40 11.03 -23.01
CA PRO A 612 -7.59 12.19 -22.67
C PRO A 612 -6.35 11.77 -21.87
N GLU A 613 -5.42 12.69 -21.67
CA GLU A 613 -4.37 12.51 -20.67
C GLU A 613 -5.02 12.38 -19.28
N LEU A 614 -4.56 11.40 -18.49
CA LEU A 614 -5.08 11.13 -17.15
C LEU A 614 -3.96 11.21 -16.12
N ARG A 615 -4.21 11.91 -15.02
CA ARG A 615 -3.40 11.80 -13.80
C ARG A 615 -4.08 10.81 -12.88
N LEU A 616 -3.40 9.71 -12.63
CA LEU A 616 -3.91 8.57 -11.89
C LEU A 616 -3.19 8.42 -10.55
N THR A 617 -3.89 7.96 -9.53
CA THR A 617 -3.32 7.54 -8.26
C THR A 617 -3.32 6.02 -8.20
N GLU A 618 -2.13 5.45 -8.04
CA GLU A 618 -1.91 4.02 -7.84
C GLU A 618 -1.34 3.75 -6.46
N ASN A 619 -1.83 2.71 -5.80
CA ASN A 619 -1.33 2.30 -4.50
C ASN A 619 -0.09 1.40 -4.67
N TRP A 620 1.13 1.96 -4.71
CA TRP A 620 2.33 1.12 -4.74
C TRP A 620 2.57 0.45 -3.38
N SER A 621 3.43 -0.54 -3.31
CA SER A 621 3.68 -1.30 -2.08
C SER A 621 5.02 -0.92 -1.48
N ALA A 622 5.02 -0.23 -0.34
CA ALA A 622 6.24 0.04 0.40
C ALA A 622 6.55 -1.16 1.31
N LEU A 623 7.68 -1.84 1.04
CA LEU A 623 8.09 -3.04 1.77
C LEU A 623 8.71 -2.67 3.13
N GLY A 624 8.47 -3.49 4.15
CA GLY A 624 9.12 -3.36 5.46
C GLY A 624 8.74 -2.10 6.28
N VAL A 625 7.64 -1.42 5.95
CA VAL A 625 7.17 -0.23 6.68
C VAL A 625 6.89 -0.55 8.15
N GLY A 626 6.28 -1.71 8.43
CA GLY A 626 5.99 -2.18 9.79
C GLY A 626 7.23 -2.26 10.68
N SER A 627 8.37 -2.70 10.15
CA SER A 627 9.61 -2.83 10.92
C SER A 627 10.27 -1.50 11.21
N VAL A 628 10.26 -0.59 10.23
CA VAL A 628 10.75 0.78 10.42
C VAL A 628 9.91 1.51 11.46
N ILE A 629 8.59 1.35 11.43
CA ILE A 629 7.67 1.98 12.40
C ILE A 629 7.92 1.43 13.81
N VAL A 630 7.91 0.11 14.00
CA VAL A 630 8.06 -0.50 15.34
C VAL A 630 9.44 -0.20 15.93
N GLN A 631 10.53 -0.40 15.19
CA GLN A 631 11.88 -0.13 15.70
C GLN A 631 12.09 1.35 16.08
N ALA A 632 11.48 2.26 15.32
CA ALA A 632 11.59 3.68 15.63
C ALA A 632 10.75 4.10 16.84
N VAL A 633 9.55 3.55 17.00
CA VAL A 633 8.70 3.79 18.17
C VAL A 633 9.39 3.28 19.43
N ASP A 634 10.06 2.14 19.37
CA ASP A 634 10.78 1.56 20.51
C ASP A 634 11.95 2.42 20.97
N ARG A 635 12.85 2.82 20.06
CA ARG A 635 13.98 3.69 20.41
C ARG A 635 13.50 5.04 20.94
N LYS A 636 12.47 5.64 20.34
CA LYS A 636 11.90 6.92 20.77
C LYS A 636 11.29 6.81 22.17
N SER A 637 10.50 5.77 22.43
CA SER A 637 9.82 5.55 23.71
C SER A 637 10.81 5.34 24.85
N VAL A 638 11.87 4.54 24.63
CA VAL A 638 12.93 4.31 25.63
C VAL A 638 13.66 5.62 25.95
N LEU A 639 13.98 6.42 24.93
CA LEU A 639 14.71 7.66 25.13
C LEU A 639 13.85 8.71 25.86
N LEU A 640 12.55 8.82 25.53
CA LEU A 640 11.62 9.67 26.27
C LEU A 640 11.45 9.22 27.72
N PHE A 641 11.28 7.93 27.96
CA PHE A 641 11.19 7.37 29.30
C PHE A 641 12.43 7.72 30.14
N LEU A 642 13.63 7.58 29.56
CA LEU A 642 14.88 7.94 30.23
C LEU A 642 14.96 9.45 30.51
N LEU A 643 14.56 10.31 29.57
CA LEU A 643 14.55 11.78 29.80
C LEU A 643 13.58 12.17 30.92
N VAL A 644 12.36 11.60 30.94
CA VAL A 644 11.37 11.84 32.01
C VAL A 644 11.92 11.40 33.37
N LEU A 645 12.53 10.21 33.43
CA LEU A 645 13.14 9.68 34.65
C LEU A 645 14.23 10.61 35.20
N VAL A 646 15.12 11.10 34.32
CA VAL A 646 16.20 12.01 34.74
C VAL A 646 15.65 13.36 35.21
N VAL A 647 14.63 13.93 34.55
CA VAL A 647 13.98 15.17 35.03
C VAL A 647 13.37 14.99 36.40
N CYS A 648 12.64 13.89 36.62
CA CYS A 648 12.04 13.58 37.91
C CYS A 648 13.12 13.42 39.00
N ALA A 649 14.23 12.74 38.68
CA ALA A 649 15.37 12.59 39.59
C ALA A 649 16.05 13.92 39.94
N LEU A 650 16.24 14.82 38.97
CA LEU A 650 16.83 16.14 39.20
C LEU A 650 15.90 17.05 40.02
N PHE A 651 14.60 17.06 39.70
CA PHE A 651 13.60 17.82 40.43
C PHE A 651 13.52 17.35 41.90
N LEU A 652 13.43 16.03 42.10
CA LEU A 652 13.42 15.43 43.44
C LEU A 652 14.74 15.67 44.18
N GLY A 653 15.87 15.56 43.49
CA GLY A 653 17.19 15.87 44.04
C GLY A 653 17.31 17.32 44.52
N ASN A 654 16.74 18.27 43.77
CA ASN A 654 16.68 19.67 44.17
C ASN A 654 15.81 19.85 45.42
N ALA A 655 14.61 19.27 45.44
CA ALA A 655 13.69 19.34 46.58
C ALA A 655 14.28 18.74 47.86
N VAL A 656 14.89 17.55 47.78
CA VAL A 656 15.56 16.89 48.92
C VAL A 656 16.77 17.67 49.38
N THR A 657 17.59 18.18 48.46
CA THR A 657 18.74 19.02 48.81
C THR A 657 18.30 20.29 49.53
N ALA A 658 17.21 20.92 49.10
CA ALA A 658 16.64 22.09 49.77
C ALA A 658 16.17 21.75 51.20
N ALA A 659 15.44 20.66 51.37
CA ALA A 659 14.94 20.24 52.69
C ALA A 659 16.05 19.85 53.69
N VAL A 660 17.12 19.22 53.21
CA VAL A 660 18.30 18.91 54.05
C VAL A 660 19.04 20.20 54.44
N ARG A 661 19.14 21.17 53.52
CA ARG A 661 19.83 22.44 53.76
C ARG A 661 19.12 23.31 54.79
N ASP A 662 17.79 23.34 54.77
CA ASP A 662 16.95 24.01 55.78
C ASP A 662 17.15 23.45 57.20
N ARG A 663 17.77 22.27 57.33
CA ARG A 663 18.00 21.56 58.58
C ARG A 663 19.46 21.49 58.98
N ARG A 664 20.34 22.21 58.29
CA ARG A 664 21.79 22.18 58.52
C ARG A 664 22.17 22.50 59.97
N SER A 665 21.45 23.40 60.66
CA SER A 665 21.70 23.78 62.05
C SER A 665 21.38 22.65 63.03
N GLU A 666 20.27 21.95 62.82
CA GLU A 666 19.89 20.77 63.62
C GLU A 666 20.81 19.58 63.39
N LEU A 667 21.16 19.32 62.14
CA LEU A 667 22.11 18.25 61.80
C LEU A 667 23.49 18.55 62.41
N ALA A 668 23.90 19.83 62.45
CA ALA A 668 25.11 20.26 63.13
C ALA A 668 25.02 20.12 64.66
N LEU A 669 23.87 20.43 65.28
CA LEU A 669 23.64 20.20 66.72
C LEU A 669 23.73 18.70 67.06
N LEU A 670 23.11 17.83 66.25
CA LEU A 670 23.21 16.38 66.42
C LEU A 670 24.65 15.88 66.26
N ALA A 671 25.40 16.44 65.31
CA ALA A 671 26.83 16.14 65.16
C ALA A 671 27.66 16.59 66.38
N CYS A 672 27.37 17.77 66.96
CA CYS A 672 28.00 18.23 68.20
C CYS A 672 27.66 17.34 69.41
N LEU A 673 26.49 16.72 69.43
CA LEU A 673 26.06 15.77 70.46
C LEU A 673 26.63 14.35 70.25
N GLY A 674 27.60 14.18 69.35
CA GLY A 674 28.33 12.92 69.16
C GLY A 674 27.68 11.93 68.19
N TRP A 675 26.70 12.34 67.38
CA TRP A 675 26.15 11.45 66.34
C TRP A 675 27.18 11.21 65.23
N SER A 676 27.40 9.93 64.89
CA SER A 676 28.30 9.57 63.79
C SER A 676 27.71 9.96 62.42
N ALA A 677 28.58 10.28 61.47
CA ALA A 677 28.24 10.63 60.09
C ALA A 677 27.28 9.61 59.44
N ARG A 678 27.46 8.31 59.73
CA ARG A 678 26.60 7.22 59.23
C ARG A 678 25.19 7.25 59.83
N ARG A 679 25.02 7.68 61.09
CA ARG A 679 23.69 7.83 61.71
C ARG A 679 22.93 9.02 61.13
N ILE A 680 23.65 10.10 60.82
CA ILE A 680 23.08 11.28 60.15
C ILE A 680 22.63 10.94 58.73
N SER A 681 23.44 10.21 57.95
CA SER A 681 23.05 9.79 56.61
C SER A 681 21.85 8.83 56.64
N VAL A 682 21.84 7.84 57.54
CA VAL A 682 20.71 6.91 57.71
C VAL A 682 19.43 7.64 58.14
N LEU A 683 19.54 8.69 58.95
CA LEU A 683 18.39 9.50 59.34
C LEU A 683 17.76 10.19 58.12
N VAL A 684 18.57 10.89 57.33
CA VAL A 684 18.10 11.61 56.13
C VAL A 684 17.57 10.65 55.07
N LEU A 685 18.30 9.57 54.78
CA LEU A 685 17.85 8.53 53.84
C LEU A 685 16.57 7.84 54.33
N GLY A 686 16.43 7.59 55.64
CA GLY A 686 15.23 6.99 56.22
C GLY A 686 13.98 7.87 56.10
N GLU A 687 14.12 9.19 56.28
CA GLU A 687 13.03 10.15 56.06
C GLU A 687 12.64 10.26 54.59
N VAL A 688 13.63 10.36 53.70
CA VAL A 688 13.40 10.43 52.25
C VAL A 688 12.78 9.13 51.74
N ALA A 689 13.21 7.98 52.25
CA ALA A 689 12.62 6.68 51.94
C ALA A 689 11.17 6.58 52.42
N ALA A 690 10.88 7.02 53.65
CA ALA A 690 9.51 7.01 54.18
C ALA A 690 8.58 7.93 53.39
N LEU A 691 9.04 9.14 53.06
CA LEU A 691 8.29 10.09 52.22
C LEU A 691 8.12 9.57 50.79
N GLY A 692 9.15 8.92 50.23
CA GLY A 692 9.09 8.26 48.92
C GLY A 692 8.09 7.11 48.87
N LEU A 693 8.01 6.29 49.93
CA LEU A 693 7.03 5.21 50.06
C LEU A 693 5.59 5.75 50.15
N VAL A 694 5.36 6.76 50.99
CA VAL A 694 4.04 7.39 51.13
C VAL A 694 3.63 8.09 49.83
N ALA A 695 4.54 8.84 49.21
CA ALA A 695 4.29 9.45 47.91
C ALA A 695 4.03 8.42 46.81
N GLY A 696 4.76 7.30 46.81
CA GLY A 696 4.53 6.17 45.90
C GLY A 696 3.12 5.61 46.02
N LEU A 697 2.70 5.28 47.25
CA LEU A 697 1.34 4.77 47.51
C LEU A 697 0.24 5.77 47.14
N LEU A 698 0.44 7.05 47.48
CA LEU A 698 -0.49 8.12 47.10
C LEU A 698 -0.53 8.33 45.59
N SER A 699 0.61 8.19 44.90
CA SER A 699 0.66 8.32 43.44
C SER A 699 -0.07 7.19 42.73
N VAL A 700 -0.13 5.97 43.29
CA VAL A 700 -0.99 4.90 42.76
C VAL A 700 -2.46 5.29 42.81
N ALA A 701 -2.91 5.86 43.92
CA ALA A 701 -4.30 6.31 44.11
C ALA A 701 -4.67 7.53 43.23
N LEU A 702 -3.71 8.41 42.95
CA LEU A 702 -3.89 9.58 42.09
C LEU A 702 -3.73 9.27 40.59
N ALA A 703 -2.87 8.31 40.24
CA ALA A 703 -2.63 7.94 38.86
C ALA A 703 -3.88 7.35 38.21
N THR A 704 -4.65 6.52 38.90
CA THR A 704 -5.85 5.89 38.34
C THR A 704 -6.92 6.89 37.85
N PRO A 705 -7.39 7.90 38.61
CA PRO A 705 -8.36 8.87 38.11
C PRO A 705 -7.77 9.81 37.06
N ILE A 706 -6.48 10.17 37.18
CA ILE A 706 -5.81 11.03 36.18
C ILE A 706 -5.69 10.30 34.84
N SER A 707 -5.28 9.02 34.88
CA SER A 707 -5.20 8.18 33.69
C SER A 707 -6.57 7.94 33.05
N ALA A 708 -7.62 7.69 33.86
CA ALA A 708 -8.98 7.58 33.36
C ALA A 708 -9.48 8.88 32.71
N ALA A 709 -9.20 10.04 33.31
CA ALA A 709 -9.57 11.35 32.75
C ALA A 709 -8.85 11.67 31.43
N LEU A 710 -7.68 11.06 31.22
CA LEU A 710 -6.89 11.18 29.99
C LEU A 710 -7.19 10.07 28.97
N GLY A 711 -8.11 9.13 29.28
CA GLY A 711 -8.42 7.99 28.42
C GLY A 711 -7.30 6.94 28.33
N ILE A 712 -6.37 6.92 29.28
CA ILE A 712 -5.22 6.01 29.30
C ILE A 712 -5.52 4.84 30.23
N ASP A 713 -5.57 3.62 29.69
CA ASP A 713 -5.80 2.42 30.50
C ASP A 713 -4.49 1.93 31.14
N VAL A 714 -4.26 2.31 32.41
CA VAL A 714 -3.07 1.92 33.16
C VAL A 714 -3.41 0.72 34.04
N GLY A 715 -2.97 -0.46 33.64
CA GLY A 715 -3.12 -1.68 34.44
C GLY A 715 -2.58 -1.53 35.87
N TRP A 716 -3.35 -1.99 36.85
CA TRP A 716 -3.04 -1.85 38.29
C TRP A 716 -1.66 -2.39 38.69
N TRP A 717 -1.16 -3.42 38.01
CA TRP A 717 0.18 -3.98 38.24
C TRP A 717 1.30 -2.99 37.86
N ARG A 718 1.10 -2.18 36.80
CA ARG A 718 2.05 -1.14 36.38
C ARG A 718 2.04 0.02 37.37
N ALA A 719 0.87 0.38 37.86
CA ALA A 719 0.75 1.37 38.92
C ALA A 719 1.50 0.92 40.18
N LEU A 720 1.42 -0.37 40.57
CA LEU A 720 2.19 -0.91 41.70
C LEU A 720 3.71 -0.84 41.50
N LEU A 721 4.22 -1.03 40.28
CA LEU A 721 5.65 -0.86 39.97
C LEU A 721 6.15 0.58 40.20
N ALA A 722 5.25 1.56 40.29
CA ALA A 722 5.64 2.92 40.62
C ALA A 722 6.15 3.09 42.05
N VAL A 723 5.71 2.26 42.99
CA VAL A 723 6.13 2.33 44.40
C VAL A 723 7.64 2.02 44.55
N PRO A 724 8.18 0.90 44.03
CA PRO A 724 9.61 0.65 44.10
C PRO A 724 10.42 1.65 43.27
N VAL A 725 9.91 2.14 42.14
CA VAL A 725 10.60 3.17 41.34
C VAL A 725 10.65 4.50 42.08
N ALA A 726 9.56 4.94 42.71
CA ALA A 726 9.51 6.14 43.53
C ALA A 726 10.48 6.06 44.71
N LEU A 727 10.52 4.91 45.39
CA LEU A 727 11.47 4.66 46.47
C LEU A 727 12.91 4.73 45.97
N LEU A 728 13.21 4.09 44.84
CA LEU A 728 14.54 4.08 44.24
C LEU A 728 14.98 5.48 43.81
N LEU A 729 14.11 6.24 43.14
CA LEU A 729 14.34 7.63 42.77
C LEU A 729 14.58 8.51 44.00
N ALA A 730 13.78 8.35 45.06
CA ALA A 730 13.95 9.09 46.31
C ALA A 730 15.29 8.77 46.98
N LEU A 731 15.68 7.50 47.03
CA LEU A 731 16.97 7.07 47.57
C LEU A 731 18.15 7.63 46.74
N VAL A 732 18.08 7.54 45.41
CA VAL A 732 19.11 8.06 44.49
C VAL A 732 19.23 9.59 44.62
N ALA A 733 18.11 10.30 44.58
CA ALA A 733 18.04 11.75 44.77
C ALA A 733 18.52 12.20 46.15
N GLY A 734 18.25 11.40 47.19
CA GLY A 734 18.65 11.66 48.57
C GLY A 734 20.09 11.29 48.90
N LEU A 735 20.74 10.44 48.09
CA LEU A 735 22.07 9.90 48.39
C LEU A 735 23.14 11.01 48.46
N THR A 736 23.20 11.88 47.45
CA THR A 736 24.18 12.98 47.42
C THR A 736 24.01 13.98 48.56
N PRO A 737 22.80 14.52 48.83
CA PRO A 737 22.61 15.41 49.98
C PRO A 737 22.83 14.71 51.32
N ALA A 738 22.46 13.43 51.48
CA ALA A 738 22.73 12.68 52.71
C ALA A 738 24.23 12.48 52.97
N LEU A 739 25.02 12.16 51.93
CA LEU A 739 26.49 12.03 52.02
C LEU A 739 27.17 13.39 52.27
N ARG A 740 26.64 14.48 51.71
CA ARG A 740 27.14 15.83 51.98
C ARG A 740 26.81 16.27 53.40
N ALA A 741 25.59 16.00 53.88
CA ALA A 741 25.20 16.27 55.26
C ALA A 741 26.07 15.50 56.26
N SER A 742 26.43 14.25 55.95
CA SER A 742 27.29 13.44 56.83
C SER A 742 28.74 13.91 56.90
N ARG A 743 29.21 14.69 55.90
CA ARG A 743 30.58 15.24 55.85
C ARG A 743 30.66 16.70 56.31
N ALA A 744 29.53 17.35 56.63
CA ALA A 744 29.51 18.75 57.01
C ALA A 744 30.15 18.95 58.40
N HIS A 745 31.16 19.82 58.48
CA HIS A 745 31.79 20.18 59.75
C HIS A 745 30.86 21.07 60.59
N PRO A 746 30.72 20.86 61.91
CA PRO A 746 29.81 21.62 62.76
C PRO A 746 30.04 23.14 62.70
N ALA A 747 31.30 23.58 62.60
CA ALA A 747 31.66 24.99 62.45
C ALA A 747 31.21 25.63 61.13
N ALA A 748 30.95 24.83 60.08
CA ALA A 748 30.47 25.35 58.79
C ALA A 748 28.98 25.76 58.84
N ALA A 749 28.21 25.27 59.82
CA ALA A 749 26.81 25.62 59.99
C ALA A 749 26.59 27.09 60.44
N LEU A 750 27.63 27.73 60.98
CA LEU A 750 27.63 29.11 61.45
C LEU A 750 28.08 30.14 60.39
N ARG A 751 28.59 29.71 59.22
CA ARG A 751 28.97 30.62 58.13
C ARG A 751 27.79 30.88 57.17
N PRO A 752 27.67 32.10 56.60
CA PRO A 752 26.61 32.42 55.64
C PRO A 752 26.63 31.45 54.45
N ALA A 753 25.44 31.14 53.93
CA ALA A 753 25.19 30.01 53.05
C ALA A 753 25.68 30.18 51.59
N VAL A 754 26.46 31.23 51.29
CA VAL A 754 26.85 31.61 49.92
C VAL A 754 28.36 31.44 49.74
N ALA A 755 28.78 30.86 48.62
CA ALA A 755 30.19 30.72 48.29
C ALA A 755 30.82 32.11 48.04
N ALA A 756 31.89 32.44 48.75
CA ALA A 756 32.63 33.67 48.51
C ALA A 756 33.37 33.58 47.16
N ILE A 757 33.05 34.48 46.22
CA ILE A 757 33.79 34.57 44.96
C ILE A 757 35.19 35.17 45.25
N ARG A 758 36.25 34.44 44.91
CA ARG A 758 37.66 34.80 45.21
C ARG A 758 38.20 36.03 44.45
N ARG A 759 37.55 36.49 43.38
CA ARG A 759 37.86 37.74 42.63
C ARG A 759 36.57 38.39 42.13
N GLY A 760 36.19 39.53 42.70
CA GLY A 760 34.93 40.22 42.37
C GLY A 760 35.09 41.26 41.26
N THR A 761 34.41 41.07 40.14
CA THR A 761 34.07 42.15 39.20
C THR A 761 32.94 42.99 39.80
N ARG A 762 33.01 44.33 39.73
CA ARG A 762 31.90 45.21 40.15
C ARG A 762 30.82 45.17 39.07
N PRO A 763 29.64 44.57 39.31
CA PRO A 763 28.59 44.53 38.30
C PRO A 763 28.08 45.94 38.03
N ARG A 764 28.04 46.35 36.76
CA ARG A 764 27.57 47.68 36.32
C ARG A 764 26.12 47.68 35.84
N THR A 765 25.53 46.50 35.59
CA THR A 765 24.16 46.34 35.09
C THR A 765 23.39 45.31 35.91
N LEU A 766 22.05 45.40 35.91
CA LEU A 766 21.16 44.42 36.55
C LEU A 766 21.38 43.00 36.00
N PHE A 767 21.68 42.87 34.71
CA PHE A 767 21.98 41.59 34.08
C PHE A 767 23.29 40.98 34.58
N GLN A 768 24.36 41.78 34.74
CA GLN A 768 25.62 41.31 35.33
C GLN A 768 25.44 40.90 36.80
N LEU A 769 24.57 41.59 37.54
CA LEU A 769 24.21 41.22 38.91
C LEU A 769 23.44 39.89 38.95
N ALA A 770 22.50 39.67 38.04
CA ALA A 770 21.79 38.39 37.90
C ALA A 770 22.77 37.23 37.60
N LEU A 771 23.72 37.43 36.68
CA LEU A 771 24.68 36.40 36.29
C LEU A 771 25.65 36.05 37.45
N THR A 772 26.09 37.06 38.20
CA THR A 772 26.93 36.84 39.39
C THR A 772 26.18 36.12 40.50
N ASN A 773 24.88 36.38 40.67
CA ASN A 773 24.03 35.66 41.62
C ASN A 773 23.89 34.17 41.28
N LEU A 774 23.68 33.85 40.00
CA LEU A 774 23.65 32.45 39.53
C LEU A 774 25.00 31.75 39.74
N ALA A 775 26.12 32.45 39.52
CA ALA A 775 27.47 31.92 39.73
C ALA A 775 27.83 31.68 41.21
N ARG A 776 27.17 32.37 42.16
CA ARG A 776 27.35 32.16 43.61
C ARG A 776 26.73 30.85 44.12
N THR A 777 25.83 30.23 43.36
CA THR A 777 25.12 29.02 43.75
C THR A 777 25.18 27.93 42.67
N PRO A 778 26.39 27.53 42.21
CA PRO A 778 26.58 26.73 41.00
C PRO A 778 25.83 25.39 41.05
N GLY A 779 25.76 24.74 42.22
CA GLY A 779 25.03 23.48 42.35
C GLY A 779 23.52 23.59 42.08
N ARG A 780 22.87 24.69 42.51
CA ARG A 780 21.42 24.89 42.26
C ARG A 780 21.15 25.37 40.85
N THR A 781 21.98 26.28 40.36
CA THR A 781 21.95 26.77 38.97
C THR A 781 22.08 25.59 38.00
N LEU A 782 23.01 24.66 38.23
CA LEU A 782 23.20 23.47 37.38
C LEU A 782 22.03 22.49 37.47
N LEU A 783 21.43 22.28 38.65
CA LEU A 783 20.27 21.41 38.80
C LEU A 783 19.03 21.98 38.09
N GLY A 784 18.74 23.28 38.28
CA GLY A 784 17.62 23.95 37.62
C GLY A 784 17.79 24.07 36.11
N ALA A 785 18.99 24.48 35.65
CA ALA A 785 19.30 24.53 34.23
C ALA A 785 19.29 23.13 33.61
N GLY A 786 19.79 22.10 34.31
CA GLY A 786 19.77 20.70 33.86
C GLY A 786 18.35 20.12 33.75
N ALA A 787 17.48 20.38 34.72
CA ALA A 787 16.08 19.94 34.66
C ALA A 787 15.33 20.59 33.49
N LEU A 788 15.53 21.90 33.26
CA LEU A 788 14.98 22.58 32.09
C LEU A 788 15.60 22.07 30.79
N ALA A 789 16.92 21.83 30.76
CA ALA A 789 17.61 21.32 29.58
C ALA A 789 17.05 19.98 29.14
N ILE A 790 16.76 19.07 30.06
CA ILE A 790 16.19 17.78 29.68
C ILE A 790 14.74 17.93 29.19
N GLY A 791 13.95 18.83 29.78
CA GLY A 791 12.61 19.14 29.28
C GLY A 791 12.61 19.70 27.85
N VAL A 792 13.53 20.63 27.57
CA VAL A 792 13.72 21.19 26.21
C VAL A 792 14.33 20.14 25.27
N ALA A 793 15.22 19.28 25.75
CA ALA A 793 15.79 18.18 24.96
C ALA A 793 14.70 17.17 24.54
N ALA A 794 13.80 16.80 25.45
CA ALA A 794 12.66 15.92 25.14
C ALA A 794 11.76 16.56 24.08
N LEU A 795 11.41 17.83 24.22
CA LEU A 795 10.58 18.54 23.23
C LEU A 795 11.28 18.69 21.88
N THR A 796 12.58 18.98 21.89
CA THR A 796 13.39 19.09 20.67
C THR A 796 13.50 17.75 19.97
N LEU A 797 13.75 16.67 20.72
CA LEU A 797 13.79 15.31 20.19
C LEU A 797 12.44 14.91 19.56
N VAL A 798 11.32 15.07 20.27
CA VAL A 798 9.99 14.74 19.72
C VAL A 798 9.71 15.57 18.47
N GLY A 799 10.00 16.88 18.49
CA GLY A 799 9.79 17.76 17.34
C GLY A 799 10.64 17.38 16.13
N THR A 800 11.92 17.10 16.34
CA THR A 800 12.87 16.72 15.28
C THR A 800 12.58 15.35 14.69
N VAL A 801 12.30 14.35 15.54
CA VAL A 801 11.86 13.02 15.11
C VAL A 801 10.56 13.15 14.32
N SER A 802 9.55 13.86 14.84
CA SER A 802 8.28 14.08 14.14
C SER A 802 8.45 14.80 12.81
N TYR A 803 9.47 15.66 12.66
CA TYR A 803 9.79 16.32 11.41
C TYR A 803 10.48 15.36 10.42
N ALA A 804 11.44 14.56 10.88
CA ALA A 804 12.16 13.58 10.05
C ALA A 804 11.25 12.45 9.56
N PHE A 805 10.30 12.01 10.38
CA PHE A 805 9.26 11.05 9.96
C PHE A 805 8.42 11.55 8.79
N ARG A 806 8.32 12.88 8.57
CA ARG A 806 7.63 13.43 7.40
C ARG A 806 8.33 13.13 6.07
N GLY A 807 9.61 12.78 6.08
CA GLY A 807 10.37 12.48 4.87
C GLY A 807 10.48 10.99 4.55
N ALA A 808 10.46 10.12 5.56
CA ALA A 808 10.76 8.69 5.39
C ALA A 808 9.52 7.78 5.37
N VAL A 809 8.41 8.17 6.03
CA VAL A 809 7.21 7.32 6.21
C VAL A 809 5.96 7.92 5.57
N VAL A 810 5.98 9.23 5.29
CA VAL A 810 4.87 9.93 4.63
C VAL A 810 4.72 9.46 3.18
N GLY A 811 3.48 9.19 2.81
CA GLY A 811 3.11 8.61 1.52
C GLY A 811 2.89 7.10 1.56
N SER A 812 2.71 6.50 2.75
CA SER A 812 2.10 5.18 2.94
C SER A 812 0.88 5.28 3.86
N LEU A 813 -0.21 4.56 3.55
CA LEU A 813 -1.48 4.68 4.27
C LEU A 813 -1.34 4.31 5.76
N LEU A 814 -0.63 3.22 6.07
CA LEU A 814 -0.34 2.81 7.44
C LEU A 814 0.54 3.85 8.16
N GLY A 815 1.53 4.38 7.46
CA GLY A 815 2.42 5.42 7.97
C GLY A 815 1.70 6.71 8.35
N ASP A 816 0.79 7.18 7.50
CA ASP A 816 0.03 8.42 7.72
C ASP A 816 -1.02 8.26 8.83
N ALA A 817 -1.74 7.13 8.88
CA ALA A 817 -2.70 6.82 9.94
C ALA A 817 -2.03 6.76 11.32
N ILE A 818 -0.90 6.05 11.44
CA ILE A 818 -0.14 5.92 12.69
C ILE A 818 0.53 7.25 13.07
N SER A 819 0.99 8.05 12.10
CA SER A 819 1.68 9.31 12.39
C SER A 819 0.78 10.33 13.08
N LEU A 820 -0.52 10.34 12.78
CA LEU A 820 -1.47 11.29 13.35
C LEU A 820 -1.81 10.97 14.81
N ASP A 821 -2.04 9.69 15.15
CA ASP A 821 -2.37 9.27 16.52
C ASP A 821 -1.17 9.35 17.49
N VAL A 822 0.03 8.97 17.03
CA VAL A 822 1.23 8.90 17.88
C VAL A 822 1.71 10.28 18.34
N ARG A 823 1.51 11.33 17.54
CA ARG A 823 2.02 12.68 17.83
C ARG A 823 1.40 13.29 19.08
N GLY A 824 0.13 13.00 19.38
CA GLY A 824 -0.58 13.60 20.50
C GLY A 824 0.04 13.26 21.86
N ALA A 825 0.21 11.97 22.14
CA ALA A 825 0.70 11.50 23.44
C ALA A 825 2.17 11.91 23.69
N ASP A 826 3.04 11.83 22.69
CA ASP A 826 4.46 12.18 22.85
C ASP A 826 4.66 13.70 23.01
N LEU A 827 3.84 14.52 22.34
CA LEU A 827 3.85 15.96 22.54
C LEU A 827 3.35 16.34 23.94
N ILE A 828 2.29 15.69 24.43
CA ILE A 828 1.81 15.87 25.81
C ILE A 828 2.91 15.48 26.80
N ALA A 829 3.60 14.36 26.55
CA ALA A 829 4.66 13.90 27.45
C ALA A 829 5.87 14.84 27.47
N ALA A 830 6.31 15.30 26.30
CA ALA A 830 7.38 16.29 26.19
C ALA A 830 6.98 17.64 26.82
N ALA A 831 5.75 18.10 26.60
CA ALA A 831 5.24 19.32 27.20
C ALA A 831 5.19 19.23 28.73
N ALA A 832 4.69 18.13 29.29
CA ALA A 832 4.69 17.91 30.74
C ALA A 832 6.11 17.85 31.33
N THR A 833 7.06 17.24 30.62
CA THR A 833 8.47 17.21 31.02
C THR A 833 9.09 18.62 31.01
N MET A 834 8.74 19.44 30.02
CA MET A 834 9.12 20.85 29.98
C MET A 834 8.50 21.64 31.13
N LEU A 835 7.22 21.41 31.48
CA LEU A 835 6.55 22.04 32.61
C LEU A 835 7.19 21.65 33.96
N LEU A 836 7.59 20.38 34.13
CA LEU A 836 8.37 19.93 35.30
C LEU A 836 9.73 20.63 35.37
N GLY A 837 10.43 20.77 34.24
CA GLY A 837 11.66 21.55 34.14
C GLY A 837 11.44 23.03 34.53
N ALA A 838 10.35 23.63 34.07
CA ALA A 838 9.97 25.00 34.43
C ALA A 838 9.63 25.15 35.92
N ALA A 839 8.96 24.15 36.51
CA ALA A 839 8.72 24.11 37.95
C ALA A 839 10.03 24.02 38.75
N ALA A 840 11.03 23.25 38.27
CA ALA A 840 12.36 23.21 38.86
C ALA A 840 13.04 24.59 38.83
N VAL A 841 12.91 25.32 37.72
CA VAL A 841 13.40 26.70 37.61
C VAL A 841 12.71 27.62 38.61
N ALA A 842 11.37 27.58 38.68
CA ALA A 842 10.61 28.37 39.65
C ALA A 842 11.04 28.08 41.09
N ASP A 843 11.28 26.81 41.43
CA ASP A 843 11.74 26.39 42.75
C ASP A 843 13.16 26.92 43.06
N VAL A 844 14.09 26.84 42.11
CA VAL A 844 15.45 27.40 42.26
C VAL A 844 15.40 28.92 42.47
N ILE A 845 14.58 29.64 41.71
CA ILE A 845 14.40 31.09 41.85
C ILE A 845 13.74 31.44 43.19
N TYR A 846 12.68 30.71 43.58
CA TYR A 846 11.99 30.90 44.86
C TYR A 846 12.94 30.68 46.05
N LEU A 847 13.70 29.59 46.05
CA LEU A 847 14.70 29.31 47.07
C LEU A 847 15.83 30.35 47.05
N GLY A 848 16.23 30.82 45.87
CA GLY A 848 17.20 31.90 45.73
C GLY A 848 16.71 33.21 46.32
N VAL A 849 15.44 33.57 46.13
CA VAL A 849 14.80 34.72 46.75
C VAL A 849 14.75 34.57 48.27
N ARG A 850 14.39 33.37 48.76
CA ARG A 850 14.29 33.08 50.19
C ARG A 850 15.63 33.14 50.91
N ASP A 851 16.67 32.53 50.34
CA ASP A 851 18.02 32.51 50.92
C ASP A 851 18.67 33.90 50.93
N ARG A 852 18.22 34.80 50.04
CA ARG A 852 18.70 36.20 49.93
C ARG A 852 17.68 37.21 50.44
N ALA A 853 16.72 36.79 51.26
CA ALA A 853 15.63 37.68 51.69
C ALA A 853 16.15 38.92 52.44
N ALA A 854 17.21 38.77 53.25
CA ALA A 854 17.88 39.90 53.92
C ALA A 854 18.64 40.82 52.94
N GLU A 855 19.33 40.26 51.94
CA GLU A 855 19.98 41.03 50.87
C GLU A 855 18.95 41.82 50.03
N LEU A 856 17.80 41.21 49.71
CA LEU A 856 16.73 41.86 48.96
C LEU A 856 16.01 42.92 49.80
N ALA A 857 15.86 42.69 51.11
CA ALA A 857 15.29 43.67 52.04
C ALA A 857 16.22 44.88 52.24
N THR A 858 17.54 44.68 52.32
CA THR A 858 18.53 45.76 52.38
C THR A 858 18.57 46.55 51.08
N LEU A 859 18.55 45.91 49.91
CA LEU A 859 18.44 46.59 48.61
C LEU A 859 17.18 47.47 48.53
N ARG A 860 16.05 46.97 49.06
CA ARG A 860 14.79 47.73 49.14
C ARG A 860 14.90 48.91 50.11
N ALA A 861 15.57 48.73 51.26
CA ALA A 861 15.80 49.77 52.25
C ALA A 861 16.71 50.91 51.74
N ILE A 862 17.69 50.59 50.88
CA ILE A 862 18.56 51.59 50.23
C ILE A 862 17.94 52.21 48.96
N GLY A 863 16.64 52.02 48.72
CA GLY A 863 15.87 52.74 47.69
C GLY A 863 15.63 52.00 46.37
N TRP A 864 15.88 50.69 46.27
CA TRP A 864 15.52 49.94 45.07
C TRP A 864 14.00 49.77 44.94
N THR A 865 13.47 50.05 43.76
CA THR A 865 12.04 49.86 43.46
C THR A 865 11.69 48.39 43.27
N ASP A 866 10.44 48.03 43.59
CA ASP A 866 9.91 46.67 43.37
C ASP A 866 10.04 46.23 41.91
N GLY A 867 9.93 47.17 40.96
CA GLY A 867 10.14 46.91 39.53
C GLY A 867 11.61 46.63 39.16
N ALA A 868 12.58 47.19 39.88
CA ALA A 868 13.99 46.86 39.69
C ALA A 868 14.33 45.46 40.23
N LEU A 869 13.79 45.11 41.40
CA LEU A 869 13.93 43.77 42.01
C LEU A 869 13.23 42.69 41.18
N ALA A 870 12.03 42.98 40.65
CA ALA A 870 11.32 42.06 39.75
C ALA A 870 12.09 41.84 38.44
N ARG A 871 12.68 42.91 37.85
CA ARG A 871 13.55 42.78 36.67
C ARG A 871 14.81 41.97 36.94
N LEU A 872 15.41 42.11 38.12
CA LEU A 872 16.56 41.30 38.52
C LEU A 872 16.21 39.81 38.53
N ILE A 873 15.09 39.44 39.18
CA ILE A 873 14.61 38.05 39.21
C ILE A 873 14.27 37.55 37.80
N ALA A 874 13.63 38.38 36.97
CA ALA A 874 13.33 38.03 35.59
C ALA A 874 14.61 37.78 34.77
N TYR A 875 15.66 38.59 34.94
CA TYR A 875 16.96 38.34 34.30
C TYR A 875 17.65 37.07 34.82
N GLU A 876 17.53 36.74 36.11
CA GLU A 876 18.03 35.47 36.66
C GLU A 876 17.30 34.27 36.01
N ALA A 877 15.98 34.36 35.87
CA ALA A 877 15.18 33.31 35.24
C ALA A 877 15.41 33.19 33.73
N LEU A 878 15.60 34.31 33.01
CA LEU A 878 15.93 34.32 31.58
C LEU A 878 17.34 33.80 31.31
N ALA A 879 18.32 34.15 32.15
CA ALA A 879 19.69 33.65 32.00
C ALA A 879 19.78 32.15 32.31
N LEU A 880 19.10 31.69 33.37
CA LEU A 880 18.97 30.26 33.67
C LEU A 880 18.20 29.53 32.55
N GLY A 881 17.14 30.16 32.04
CA GLY A 881 16.34 29.72 30.90
C GLY A 881 17.16 29.52 29.64
N ALA A 882 17.98 30.51 29.27
CA ALA A 882 18.83 30.45 28.08
C ALA A 882 19.90 29.36 28.20
N LEU A 883 20.51 29.18 29.38
CA LEU A 883 21.47 28.10 29.63
C LEU A 883 20.80 26.73 29.53
N GLY A 884 19.65 26.54 30.18
CA GLY A 884 18.90 25.29 30.13
C GLY A 884 18.37 24.99 28.73
N ALA A 885 17.65 25.93 28.11
CA ALA A 885 17.06 25.76 26.79
C ALA A 885 18.09 25.58 25.68
N GLY A 886 19.20 26.33 25.71
CA GLY A 886 20.28 26.18 24.72
C GLY A 886 20.99 24.82 24.82
N SER A 887 21.36 24.40 26.04
CA SER A 887 21.97 23.08 26.25
C SER A 887 20.97 21.94 25.97
N GLY A 888 19.70 22.12 26.30
CA GLY A 888 18.62 21.18 26.01
C GLY A 888 18.36 21.00 24.52
N ALA A 889 18.26 22.10 23.77
CA ALA A 889 18.09 22.06 22.32
C ALA A 889 19.28 21.35 21.64
N LEU A 890 20.51 21.61 22.09
CA LEU A 890 21.70 20.91 21.60
C LEU A 890 21.66 19.41 21.92
N LEU A 891 21.32 19.03 23.15
CA LEU A 891 21.20 17.61 23.55
C LEU A 891 20.10 16.90 22.77
N GLY A 892 18.94 17.54 22.58
CA GLY A 892 17.85 16.99 21.78
C GLY A 892 18.23 16.82 20.32
N LEU A 893 18.96 17.80 19.74
CA LEU A 893 19.49 17.71 18.38
C LEU A 893 20.50 16.56 18.25
N LEU A 894 21.47 16.43 19.17
CA LEU A 894 22.45 15.34 19.17
C LEU A 894 21.78 13.97 19.31
N GLY A 895 20.76 13.87 20.17
CA GLY A 895 19.94 12.66 20.30
C GLY A 895 19.21 12.31 19.01
N ALA A 896 18.63 13.32 18.34
CA ALA A 896 17.98 13.14 17.05
C ALA A 896 18.95 12.70 15.95
N VAL A 897 20.17 13.28 15.90
CA VAL A 897 21.22 12.86 14.95
C VAL A 897 21.67 11.43 15.19
N GLY A 898 21.81 11.02 16.46
CA GLY A 898 22.14 9.63 16.80
C GLY A 898 21.06 8.63 16.36
N LEU A 899 19.81 9.06 16.23
CA LEU A 899 18.69 8.23 15.75
C LEU A 899 18.54 8.26 14.23
N ILE A 900 18.66 9.43 13.61
CA ILE A 900 18.31 9.68 12.20
C ILE A 900 19.53 9.58 11.27
N GLY A 901 20.74 9.83 11.77
CA GLY A 901 21.98 9.80 11.00
C GLY A 901 22.22 11.01 10.07
N ALA A 902 21.30 11.98 10.03
CA ALA A 902 21.39 13.17 9.16
C ALA A 902 21.05 14.48 9.90
N LEU A 903 21.56 15.61 9.38
CA LEU A 903 21.34 16.97 9.89
C LEU A 903 20.68 17.89 8.83
N PRO A 904 19.42 17.64 8.43
CA PRO A 904 18.71 18.57 7.56
C PRO A 904 18.51 19.94 8.22
N ALA A 905 18.57 21.03 7.43
CA ALA A 905 18.43 22.40 7.92
C ALA A 905 17.13 22.65 8.71
N GLY A 906 16.05 21.93 8.39
CA GLY A 906 14.79 21.97 9.12
C GLY A 906 14.91 21.58 10.60
N LEU A 907 15.85 20.69 10.96
CA LEU A 907 16.05 20.30 12.37
C LEU A 907 16.60 21.45 13.22
N LEU A 908 17.45 22.32 12.64
CA LEU A 908 17.97 23.50 13.33
C LEU A 908 16.85 24.50 13.63
N LEU A 909 15.87 24.63 12.73
CA LEU A 909 14.71 25.49 12.94
C LEU A 909 13.85 24.96 14.11
N VAL A 910 13.58 23.65 14.14
CA VAL A 910 12.82 23.03 15.24
C VAL A 910 13.55 23.24 16.58
N ALA A 911 14.86 22.98 16.64
CA ALA A 911 15.66 23.21 17.84
C ALA A 911 15.70 24.68 18.28
N GLY A 912 15.71 25.61 17.34
CA GLY A 912 15.61 27.05 17.62
C GLY A 912 14.26 27.43 18.24
N VAL A 913 13.16 26.93 17.67
CA VAL A 913 11.80 27.19 18.18
C VAL A 913 11.61 26.62 19.59
N THR A 914 12.07 25.39 19.85
CA THR A 914 11.96 24.78 21.18
C THR A 914 12.84 25.48 22.22
N ALA A 915 14.02 25.97 21.82
CA ALA A 915 14.86 26.78 22.71
C ALA A 915 14.17 28.09 23.10
N VAL A 916 13.59 28.81 22.15
CA VAL A 916 12.84 30.05 22.42
C VAL A 916 11.63 29.78 23.33
N ALA A 917 10.88 28.71 23.07
CA ALA A 917 9.77 28.31 23.92
C ALA A 917 10.22 28.03 25.36
N GLY A 918 11.35 27.32 25.55
CA GLY A 918 11.92 27.05 26.87
C GLY A 918 12.30 28.33 27.65
N ILE A 919 12.86 29.33 26.96
CA ILE A 919 13.20 30.63 27.56
C ILE A 919 11.94 31.41 27.97
N ILE A 920 10.90 31.39 27.14
CA ILE A 920 9.63 32.06 27.45
C ILE A 920 8.98 31.41 28.67
N VAL A 921 8.92 30.07 28.70
CA VAL A 921 8.33 29.30 29.79
C VAL A 921 9.09 29.53 31.10
N SER A 922 10.42 29.60 31.09
CA SER A 922 11.21 29.90 32.30
C SER A 922 10.97 31.33 32.80
N GLY A 923 10.79 32.30 31.90
CA GLY A 923 10.40 33.67 32.24
C GLY A 923 9.03 33.74 32.90
N LEU A 924 8.04 33.03 32.36
CA LEU A 924 6.69 32.92 32.93
C LEU A 924 6.71 32.24 34.31
N ALA A 925 7.51 31.18 34.47
CA ALA A 925 7.65 30.46 35.74
C ALA A 925 8.20 31.34 36.88
N ALA A 926 8.94 32.40 36.55
CA ALA A 926 9.48 33.36 37.53
C ALA A 926 8.48 34.41 38.02
N LEU A 927 7.32 34.55 37.37
CA LEU A 927 6.28 35.52 37.78
C LEU A 927 5.74 35.21 39.18
N LEU A 928 5.59 33.93 39.52
CA LEU A 928 5.03 33.50 40.81
C LEU A 928 5.99 33.78 41.98
N PRO A 929 7.29 33.40 41.94
CA PRO A 929 8.28 33.85 42.91
C PRO A 929 8.41 35.38 43.01
N ALA A 930 8.37 36.08 41.88
CA ALA A 930 8.44 37.55 41.87
C ALA A 930 7.23 38.23 42.52
N ALA A 931 6.03 37.65 42.36
CA ALA A 931 4.82 38.13 43.04
C ALA A 931 4.87 37.89 44.56
N LEU A 932 5.40 36.74 44.99
CA LEU A 932 5.59 36.40 46.40
C LEU A 932 6.61 37.32 47.09
N LEU A 933 7.57 37.87 46.34
CA LEU A 933 8.55 38.83 46.84
C LEU A 933 7.91 40.10 47.44
N ARG A 934 6.76 40.52 46.88
CA ARG A 934 6.03 41.71 47.37
C ARG A 934 5.50 41.55 48.79
N ARG A 935 5.37 40.31 49.28
CA ARG A 935 4.81 39.96 50.60
C ARG A 935 5.88 39.72 51.68
N LEU A 936 7.16 39.96 51.40
CA LEU A 936 8.22 39.74 52.39
C LEU A 936 8.14 40.78 53.53
N PRO A 937 8.17 40.35 54.82
CA PRO A 937 8.15 41.26 55.96
C PRO A 937 9.54 41.86 56.19
N ALA A 938 9.85 42.93 55.43
CA ALA A 938 11.16 43.57 55.42
C ALA A 938 11.65 44.00 56.82
N ALA A 939 10.76 44.51 57.67
CA ALA A 939 11.09 44.94 59.02
C ALA A 939 11.53 43.80 59.95
N ARG A 940 11.01 42.58 59.76
CA ARG A 940 11.35 41.42 60.59
C ARG A 940 12.66 40.79 60.15
N LEU A 941 12.90 40.74 58.84
CA LEU A 941 14.12 40.17 58.25
C LEU A 941 15.36 41.02 58.53
N LEU A 942 15.21 42.35 58.61
CA LEU A 942 16.30 43.27 58.97
C LEU A 942 16.64 43.25 60.47
N ALA A 943 15.78 42.64 61.31
CA ALA A 943 15.99 42.55 62.77
C ALA A 943 16.52 41.17 63.22
N GLU A 944 16.58 40.18 62.31
CA GLU A 944 17.10 38.83 62.56
C GLU A 944 18.59 38.68 62.17
N GLU A 945 19.16 39.66 61.46
CA GLU A 945 20.62 39.86 61.30
C GLU A 945 21.15 40.82 62.38
#